data_AF-A0A835SME7-F1
#
_entry.id   AF-A0A835SME7-F1
#
_cell.length_a   1.000
_cell.length_b   1.000
_cell.length_c   1.000
_cell.angle_alpha   90.00
_cell.angle_beta   90.00
_cell.angle_gamma   90.00
#
_symmetry.space_group_name_H-M   'P 1'
#
loop_
_entity.id
_entity.type
_entity.pdbx_description
1 polymer ?
#
loop_
_entity_poly.entity_id
_entity_poly.type
_entity_poly.pdbx_seq_one_letter_code
_entity_poly.pdbx_strand_id
1 'polypeptide(L)'
;MTGRSKIRICVLQSSVEHSKGAISEVDPYKKPEVYDKDGEFEWHTAYIGKWPGWGQGNGKATSAAQMVALAAVRPAYDVYLNLCDGAWDEDRAGRDVVEALERLNLPYTGANMPFYDPSKIEMKMAAQYYGVQVPAWVHIESAEDMELGLADVLAPPSQGGLCFPLIVKHPSGYGSVGMTKNSKVTDEQQLREQVSLLVQQFGGALIEEFIAGREFTVLVVEEPAAPPAGSAAAACMTEVHGDSAIAAGAAASTASNGGSSSSGAGEGAKGGGQGNAKDAAADLDPDLSSFRVVAYTPVECAFGPGEDFKHFDLKWTDYESLSWFPCADPELAERLKEAARNTFIATRGTSYGRCDFRVDAAGGIYLLEINPNCGVLYPPGLHGSADYIMSLDPSRDQLAFIRTIIASALERHRLKQRKVRPAFYRRRPAAAVAAPVAAAAANGQEGKEQANGHANGDNGSGSGNGHADAKTTTEAAAGGDEGAAERAGSGGGAGGWGLRAVVPIKAGEVVQRNEQRKHVLASKGFVQRCWPEGSRQREWFDGYAYPLNDDVWVTWSDDPNDWLPLNHSCDPNTWLVGLDAVARRDIAPGEQITIDYATFCTEHMAAFDCCCGSAACRGRVGGLDHLADWVGNVYGHHVSGYVAAKRRAAGKQPQAGAAAAGHIGAASGVAAANGTQH
;
A
#
# COMPACT_ATOMS: atom_id res chain seq x y z
N MET A 1 -33.67 -22.29 -1.91
CA MET A 1 -32.40 -21.64 -2.28
C MET A 1 -32.59 -20.14 -2.05
N THR A 2 -32.27 -19.66 -0.85
CA THR A 2 -32.78 -18.36 -0.36
C THR A 2 -31.64 -17.44 0.03
N GLY A 3 -31.47 -16.34 -0.72
CA GLY A 3 -31.18 -15.02 -0.14
C GLY A 3 -29.72 -14.58 0.05
N ARG A 4 -28.85 -14.67 -0.96
CA ARG A 4 -27.74 -13.71 -1.04
C ARG A 4 -28.18 -12.51 -1.86
N SER A 5 -28.09 -11.30 -1.29
CA SER A 5 -28.23 -10.06 -2.04
C SER A 5 -27.14 -9.99 -3.11
N LYS A 6 -27.48 -9.54 -4.32
CA LYS A 6 -26.49 -9.28 -5.37
C LYS A 6 -25.48 -8.24 -4.89
N ILE A 7 -24.24 -8.34 -5.37
CA ILE A 7 -23.22 -7.32 -5.12
C ILE A 7 -23.65 -6.03 -5.85
N ARG A 8 -23.69 -4.92 -5.12
CA ARG A 8 -24.09 -3.61 -5.64
C ARG A 8 -22.87 -2.83 -6.11
N ILE A 9 -22.79 -2.58 -7.41
CA ILE A 9 -21.67 -1.91 -8.07
C ILE A 9 -22.05 -0.47 -8.39
N CYS A 10 -21.22 0.48 -7.96
CA CYS A 10 -21.26 1.84 -8.47
C CYS A 10 -20.20 2.01 -9.57
N VAL A 11 -20.63 2.09 -10.84
CA VAL A 11 -19.75 2.34 -11.98
C VAL A 11 -19.46 3.83 -12.05
N LEU A 12 -18.20 4.22 -11.94
CA LEU A 12 -17.76 5.61 -12.03
C LEU A 12 -17.20 5.86 -13.42
N GLN A 13 -17.77 6.84 -14.13
CA GLN A 13 -17.30 7.26 -15.45
C GLN A 13 -17.05 8.76 -15.47
N SER A 14 -15.99 9.19 -16.15
CA SER A 14 -15.70 10.61 -16.34
C SER A 14 -16.73 11.20 -17.30
N SER A 15 -17.45 12.23 -16.87
CA SER A 15 -18.37 12.94 -17.75
C SER A 15 -17.60 13.68 -18.83
N VAL A 16 -18.02 13.54 -20.09
CA VAL A 16 -17.49 14.33 -21.22
C VAL A 16 -18.32 15.59 -21.49
N GLU A 17 -19.41 15.80 -20.75
CA GLU A 17 -20.29 16.97 -20.92
C GLU A 17 -19.52 18.24 -20.52
N HIS A 18 -19.34 19.15 -21.49
CA HIS A 18 -18.54 20.38 -21.37
C HIS A 18 -17.02 20.19 -21.24
N SER A 19 -16.50 18.97 -21.43
CA SER A 19 -15.06 18.77 -21.53
C SER A 19 -14.53 19.38 -22.83
N LYS A 20 -13.38 20.06 -22.74
CA LYS A 20 -12.62 20.57 -23.90
C LYS A 20 -11.51 19.61 -24.33
N GLY A 21 -11.44 18.42 -23.70
CA GLY A 21 -10.41 17.42 -23.94
C GLY A 21 -10.43 16.90 -25.38
N ALA A 22 -9.25 16.61 -25.92
CA ALA A 22 -9.08 16.20 -27.32
C ALA A 22 -9.78 14.86 -27.67
N ILE A 23 -10.15 14.06 -26.66
CA ILE A 23 -10.78 12.74 -26.85
C ILE A 23 -12.27 12.72 -26.45
N SER A 24 -12.81 13.84 -25.98
CA SER A 24 -14.15 13.90 -25.36
C SER A 24 -15.30 13.65 -26.33
N GLU A 25 -15.07 13.81 -27.64
CA GLU A 25 -16.06 13.54 -28.70
C GLU A 25 -15.93 12.13 -29.31
N VAL A 26 -14.83 11.41 -29.04
CA VAL A 26 -14.45 10.17 -29.75
C VAL A 26 -14.32 8.96 -28.83
N ASP A 27 -14.19 9.14 -27.52
CA ASP A 27 -14.13 8.04 -26.54
C ASP A 27 -15.53 7.72 -25.96
N PRO A 28 -16.18 6.60 -26.34
CA PRO A 28 -17.51 6.28 -25.88
C PRO A 28 -17.54 5.85 -24.40
N TYR A 29 -18.70 6.05 -23.76
CA TYR A 29 -18.94 5.54 -22.41
C TYR A 29 -18.87 4.00 -22.37
N LYS A 30 -18.27 3.51 -21.30
CA LYS A 30 -18.07 2.08 -21.04
C LYS A 30 -19.39 1.51 -20.51
N LYS A 31 -19.66 0.24 -20.81
CA LYS A 31 -20.94 -0.43 -20.48
C LYS A 31 -20.70 -1.83 -19.89
N PRO A 32 -20.08 -1.94 -18.71
CA PRO A 32 -19.77 -3.23 -18.10
C PRO A 32 -21.00 -4.13 -17.91
N GLU A 33 -22.17 -3.54 -17.68
CA GLU A 33 -23.42 -4.24 -17.44
C GLU A 33 -23.90 -5.11 -18.63
N VAL A 34 -23.43 -4.85 -19.85
CA VAL A 34 -23.81 -5.64 -21.04
C VAL A 34 -23.14 -7.02 -21.08
N TYR A 35 -22.06 -7.20 -20.32
CA TYR A 35 -21.34 -8.46 -20.20
C TYR A 35 -21.92 -9.36 -19.10
N ASP A 36 -22.64 -8.80 -18.14
CA ASP A 36 -23.33 -9.52 -17.06
C ASP A 36 -24.71 -10.04 -17.50
N LYS A 37 -24.71 -11.02 -18.41
CA LYS A 37 -25.95 -11.54 -19.04
C LYS A 37 -26.88 -12.25 -18.06
N ASP A 38 -26.33 -12.87 -17.02
CA ASP A 38 -27.08 -13.60 -15.99
C ASP A 38 -27.52 -12.69 -14.83
N GLY A 39 -27.07 -11.43 -14.83
CA GLY A 39 -27.41 -10.44 -13.84
C GLY A 39 -26.87 -10.80 -12.46
N GLU A 40 -25.59 -11.12 -12.35
CA GLU A 40 -24.89 -11.40 -11.10
C GLU A 40 -24.84 -10.18 -10.17
N PHE A 41 -24.80 -8.99 -10.77
CA PHE A 41 -24.58 -7.74 -10.07
C PHE A 41 -25.82 -6.82 -10.14
N GLU A 42 -25.90 -5.89 -9.19
CA GLU A 42 -26.80 -4.73 -9.25
C GLU A 42 -25.97 -3.52 -9.70
N TRP A 43 -26.28 -2.99 -10.87
CA TRP A 43 -25.49 -1.94 -11.52
C TRP A 43 -26.08 -0.55 -11.28
N HIS A 44 -25.24 0.40 -10.87
CA HIS A 44 -25.56 1.82 -10.81
C HIS A 44 -24.44 2.65 -11.43
N THR A 45 -24.73 3.40 -12.50
CA THR A 45 -23.74 4.26 -13.15
C THR A 45 -23.81 5.69 -12.64
N ALA A 46 -22.66 6.24 -12.25
CA ALA A 46 -22.48 7.64 -11.85
C ALA A 46 -21.49 8.33 -12.81
N TYR A 47 -21.88 9.48 -13.34
CA TYR A 47 -21.04 10.32 -14.19
C TYR A 47 -20.41 11.44 -13.37
N ILE A 48 -19.09 11.43 -13.29
CA ILE A 48 -18.30 12.32 -12.42
C ILE A 48 -17.87 13.55 -13.22
N GLY A 49 -18.16 14.74 -12.71
CA GLY A 49 -18.00 16.03 -13.41
C GLY A 49 -19.29 16.80 -13.66
N LYS A 50 -20.48 16.18 -13.48
CA LYS A 50 -21.80 16.83 -13.53
C LYS A 50 -22.50 16.74 -12.17
N TRP A 51 -22.65 17.86 -11.44
CA TRP A 51 -23.44 17.88 -10.21
C TRP A 51 -24.58 18.91 -10.24
N PRO A 52 -25.85 18.51 -10.04
CA PRO A 52 -26.96 19.46 -9.95
C PRO A 52 -26.78 20.39 -8.75
N GLY A 53 -26.68 21.71 -9.00
CA GLY A 53 -26.63 22.74 -7.95
C GLY A 53 -25.32 23.54 -7.88
N TRP A 54 -24.28 23.13 -8.59
CA TRP A 54 -23.11 23.97 -8.87
C TRP A 54 -23.21 24.43 -10.33
N GLY A 55 -23.10 25.74 -10.59
CA GLY A 55 -23.38 26.33 -11.91
C GLY A 55 -22.61 25.71 -13.07
N GLN A 56 -23.02 26.01 -14.32
CA GLN A 56 -22.32 25.59 -15.53
C GLN A 56 -20.82 25.94 -15.45
N GLY A 57 -19.95 24.92 -15.53
CA GLY A 57 -18.50 25.11 -15.66
C GLY A 57 -17.58 24.39 -14.65
N ASN A 58 -18.11 23.63 -13.68
CA ASN A 58 -17.29 23.02 -12.62
C ASN A 58 -17.07 21.50 -12.84
N GLY A 59 -16.19 21.12 -13.78
CA GLY A 59 -15.81 19.72 -14.08
C GLY A 59 -15.17 18.96 -12.90
N LYS A 60 -13.96 18.41 -13.08
CA LYS A 60 -13.13 17.71 -12.07
C LYS A 60 -13.17 18.28 -10.63
N ALA A 61 -13.39 19.59 -10.48
CA ALA A 61 -13.50 20.28 -9.19
C ALA A 61 -14.59 19.74 -8.22
N THR A 62 -15.57 18.97 -8.71
CA THR A 62 -16.67 18.46 -7.87
C THR A 62 -16.51 17.01 -7.43
N SER A 63 -15.56 16.25 -8.00
CA SER A 63 -15.50 14.79 -7.84
C SER A 63 -15.47 14.33 -6.39
N ALA A 64 -14.72 15.01 -5.52
CA ALA A 64 -14.66 14.68 -4.09
C ALA A 64 -16.03 14.80 -3.41
N ALA A 65 -16.79 15.86 -3.69
CA ALA A 65 -18.14 16.04 -3.14
C ALA A 65 -19.12 14.99 -3.68
N GLN A 66 -19.01 14.64 -4.97
CA GLN A 66 -19.81 13.58 -5.57
C GLN A 66 -19.49 12.22 -4.92
N MET A 67 -18.21 11.92 -4.68
CA MET A 67 -17.79 10.69 -4.00
C MET A 67 -18.34 10.60 -2.56
N VAL A 68 -18.29 11.71 -1.80
CA VAL A 68 -18.90 11.76 -0.45
C VAL A 68 -20.39 11.44 -0.51
N ALA A 69 -21.11 12.01 -1.48
CA ALA A 69 -22.54 11.75 -1.63
C ALA A 69 -22.82 10.30 -2.04
N LEU A 70 -22.04 9.73 -2.96
CA LEU A 70 -22.16 8.32 -3.35
C LEU A 70 -21.84 7.36 -2.19
N ALA A 71 -20.88 7.69 -1.33
CA ALA A 71 -20.56 6.93 -0.11
C ALA A 71 -21.69 6.97 0.93
N ALA A 72 -22.51 8.02 0.92
CA ALA A 72 -23.65 8.19 1.81
C ALA A 72 -24.92 7.46 1.35
N VAL A 73 -24.98 6.97 0.10
CA VAL A 73 -26.14 6.24 -0.44
C VAL A 73 -26.45 5.00 0.42
N ARG A 74 -27.74 4.75 0.64
CA ARG A 74 -28.24 3.59 1.39
C ARG A 74 -29.30 2.82 0.58
N PRO A 75 -29.22 1.47 0.48
CA PRO A 75 -28.12 0.63 0.97
C PRO A 75 -26.76 1.04 0.35
N ALA A 76 -25.66 0.69 1.01
CA ALA A 76 -24.32 1.06 0.53
C ALA A 76 -24.00 0.26 -0.75
N TYR A 77 -23.08 0.79 -1.57
CA TYR A 77 -22.46 0.00 -2.63
C TYR A 77 -21.39 -0.90 -2.02
N ASP A 78 -21.26 -2.11 -2.56
CA ASP A 78 -20.25 -3.07 -2.13
C ASP A 78 -18.88 -2.78 -2.76
N VAL A 79 -18.87 -2.22 -3.98
CA VAL A 79 -17.66 -1.88 -4.72
C VAL A 79 -17.91 -0.73 -5.71
N TYR A 80 -16.88 0.07 -5.94
CA TYR A 80 -16.86 1.14 -6.93
C TYR A 80 -16.01 0.70 -8.14
N LEU A 81 -16.66 0.42 -9.27
CA LEU A 81 -15.98 0.12 -10.52
C LEU A 81 -15.50 1.43 -11.14
N ASN A 82 -14.25 1.79 -10.88
CA ASN A 82 -13.67 3.04 -11.37
C ASN A 82 -13.19 2.89 -12.81
N LEU A 83 -13.87 3.57 -13.73
CA LEU A 83 -13.51 3.71 -15.15
C LEU A 83 -13.18 5.16 -15.51
N CYS A 84 -12.92 6.00 -14.50
CA CYS A 84 -12.38 7.34 -14.71
C CYS A 84 -10.88 7.24 -15.02
N ASP A 85 -10.45 7.97 -16.06
CA ASP A 85 -9.11 7.93 -16.65
C ASP A 85 -8.49 9.33 -16.85
N GLY A 86 -9.12 10.38 -16.32
CA GLY A 86 -8.62 11.76 -16.44
C GLY A 86 -7.27 11.96 -15.75
N ALA A 87 -6.34 12.60 -16.47
CA ALA A 87 -5.01 12.97 -15.96
C ALA A 87 -5.07 14.20 -15.03
N TRP A 88 -3.94 14.56 -14.39
CA TRP A 88 -3.86 15.71 -13.48
C TRP A 88 -4.28 17.04 -14.14
N ASP A 89 -3.84 17.28 -15.36
CA ASP A 89 -3.99 18.51 -16.15
C ASP A 89 -5.24 18.55 -17.04
N GLU A 90 -6.05 17.49 -17.03
CA GLU A 90 -7.32 17.42 -17.76
C GLU A 90 -8.52 17.90 -16.92
N ASP A 91 -9.60 18.31 -17.61
CA ASP A 91 -10.87 18.68 -17.00
C ASP A 91 -11.78 17.48 -16.64
N ARG A 92 -11.42 16.29 -17.13
CA ARG A 92 -12.08 15.01 -16.86
C ARG A 92 -11.70 14.48 -15.48
N ALA A 93 -12.67 13.86 -14.82
CA ALA A 93 -12.44 13.18 -13.55
C ALA A 93 -11.50 11.97 -13.72
N GLY A 94 -10.69 11.67 -12.71
CA GLY A 94 -9.75 10.58 -12.75
C GLY A 94 -8.92 10.49 -11.48
N ARG A 95 -7.73 11.07 -11.49
CA ARG A 95 -6.82 11.10 -10.33
C ARG A 95 -7.50 11.55 -9.02
N ASP A 96 -8.34 12.57 -9.09
CA ASP A 96 -9.13 13.13 -7.99
C ASP A 96 -10.22 12.18 -7.48
N VAL A 97 -10.78 11.33 -8.35
CA VAL A 97 -11.72 10.26 -7.95
C VAL A 97 -10.97 9.20 -7.15
N VAL A 98 -9.79 8.77 -7.61
CA VAL A 98 -8.96 7.81 -6.89
C VAL A 98 -8.57 8.35 -5.51
N GLU A 99 -8.13 9.61 -5.44
CA GLU A 99 -7.79 10.26 -4.17
C GLU A 99 -8.99 10.30 -3.21
N ALA A 100 -10.19 10.60 -3.72
CA ALA A 100 -11.41 10.60 -2.90
C ALA A 100 -11.82 9.20 -2.44
N LEU A 101 -11.73 8.19 -3.31
CA LEU A 101 -12.01 6.78 -2.98
C LEU A 101 -11.08 6.28 -1.87
N GLU A 102 -9.79 6.60 -1.96
CA GLU A 102 -8.79 6.25 -0.94
C GLU A 102 -9.05 6.97 0.39
N ARG A 103 -9.29 8.29 0.37
CA ARG A 103 -9.59 9.08 1.57
C ARG A 103 -10.86 8.61 2.29
N LEU A 104 -11.86 8.16 1.53
CA LEU A 104 -13.12 7.63 2.07
C LEU A 104 -13.03 6.15 2.48
N ASN A 105 -11.87 5.49 2.27
CA ASN A 105 -11.67 4.06 2.52
C ASN A 105 -12.76 3.20 1.85
N LEU A 106 -13.06 3.49 0.58
CA LEU A 106 -14.03 2.74 -0.22
C LEU A 106 -13.35 1.58 -0.98
N PRO A 107 -14.02 0.45 -1.18
CA PRO A 107 -13.51 -0.62 -2.06
C PRO A 107 -13.68 -0.22 -3.54
N TYR A 108 -12.60 -0.17 -4.30
CA TYR A 108 -12.64 0.25 -5.71
C TYR A 108 -11.68 -0.56 -6.60
N THR A 109 -12.06 -0.69 -7.87
CA THR A 109 -11.25 -1.29 -8.95
C THR A 109 -10.33 -0.26 -9.59
N GLY A 110 -9.34 -0.70 -10.36
CA GLY A 110 -8.40 0.19 -11.04
C GLY A 110 -7.22 0.60 -10.17
N ALA A 111 -6.35 1.43 -10.73
CA ALA A 111 -5.08 1.84 -10.15
C ALA A 111 -5.27 2.69 -8.88
N ASN A 112 -4.41 2.44 -7.89
CA ASN A 112 -4.20 3.28 -6.72
C ASN A 112 -3.35 4.51 -7.05
N MET A 113 -3.27 5.48 -6.14
CA MET A 113 -2.56 6.74 -6.42
C MET A 113 -1.10 6.57 -6.88
N PRO A 114 -0.26 5.70 -6.27
CA PRO A 114 1.10 5.46 -6.76
C PRO A 114 1.19 4.87 -8.17
N PHE A 115 0.20 4.08 -8.60
CA PHE A 115 0.21 3.42 -9.90
C PHE A 115 -0.63 4.15 -10.96
N TYR A 116 -1.51 5.09 -10.60
CA TYR A 116 -2.47 5.70 -11.52
C TYR A 116 -1.80 6.63 -12.55
N ASP A 117 -0.79 7.40 -12.14
CA ASP A 117 -0.13 8.41 -12.98
C ASP A 117 1.39 8.42 -12.76
N PRO A 118 2.12 7.30 -12.97
CA PRO A 118 3.57 7.31 -12.89
C PRO A 118 4.15 8.01 -14.12
N SER A 119 5.22 8.77 -13.95
CA SER A 119 5.94 9.36 -15.07
C SER A 119 6.55 8.27 -15.96
N LYS A 120 6.74 8.55 -17.25
CA LYS A 120 7.43 7.60 -18.15
C LYS A 120 8.85 7.27 -17.68
N ILE A 121 9.50 8.21 -16.98
CA ILE A 121 10.83 8.01 -16.39
C ILE A 121 10.78 6.97 -15.28
N GLU A 122 9.84 7.12 -14.34
CA GLU A 122 9.64 6.14 -13.26
C GLU A 122 9.30 4.75 -13.81
N MET A 123 8.39 4.68 -14.79
CA MET A 123 8.05 3.42 -15.46
C MET A 123 9.31 2.73 -16.03
N LYS A 124 10.18 3.49 -16.70
CA LYS A 124 11.39 2.95 -17.32
C LYS A 124 12.42 2.48 -16.31
N MET A 125 12.72 3.33 -15.32
CA MET A 125 13.68 3.00 -14.28
C MET A 125 13.23 1.76 -13.50
N ALA A 126 11.94 1.69 -13.17
CA ALA A 126 11.36 0.53 -12.51
C ALA A 126 11.45 -0.72 -13.40
N ALA A 127 11.00 -0.64 -14.65
CA ALA A 127 11.02 -1.78 -15.58
C ALA A 127 12.44 -2.33 -15.79
N GLN A 128 13.43 -1.45 -15.98
CA GLN A 128 14.83 -1.82 -16.17
C GLN A 128 15.41 -2.50 -14.93
N TYR A 129 15.07 -2.03 -13.73
CA TYR A 129 15.48 -2.68 -12.47
C TYR A 129 14.97 -4.13 -12.37
N TYR A 130 13.79 -4.41 -12.94
CA TYR A 130 13.20 -5.76 -13.02
C TYR A 130 13.57 -6.52 -14.29
N GLY A 131 14.61 -6.10 -15.02
CA GLY A 131 15.15 -6.82 -16.18
C GLY A 131 14.32 -6.70 -17.46
N VAL A 132 13.34 -5.79 -17.51
CA VAL A 132 12.60 -5.48 -18.74
C VAL A 132 13.33 -4.35 -19.47
N GLN A 133 13.72 -4.59 -20.73
CA GLN A 133 14.44 -3.57 -21.49
C GLN A 133 13.52 -2.39 -21.80
N VAL A 134 14.11 -1.21 -21.94
CA VAL A 134 13.45 0.03 -22.36
C VAL A 134 14.32 0.66 -23.44
N PRO A 135 13.74 1.43 -24.38
CA PRO A 135 14.56 2.19 -25.32
C PRO A 135 15.51 3.11 -24.56
N ALA A 136 16.77 3.25 -25.03
CA ALA A 136 17.69 4.23 -24.47
C ALA A 136 17.09 5.63 -24.60
N TRP A 137 17.29 6.48 -23.59
CA TRP A 137 16.53 7.71 -23.46
C TRP A 137 17.32 8.83 -22.78
N VAL A 138 16.92 10.06 -23.07
CA VAL A 138 17.34 11.30 -22.40
C VAL A 138 16.10 12.11 -22.07
N HIS A 139 16.06 12.69 -20.86
CA HIS A 139 14.98 13.56 -20.41
C HIS A 139 15.51 15.00 -20.29
N ILE A 140 14.80 15.92 -20.93
CA ILE A 140 14.99 17.37 -20.82
C ILE A 140 13.87 17.87 -19.92
N GLU A 141 14.22 18.34 -18.72
CA GLU A 141 13.28 18.73 -17.66
C GLU A 141 12.75 20.16 -17.85
N SER A 142 13.48 21.03 -18.57
CA SER A 142 13.09 22.43 -18.73
C SER A 142 13.67 23.11 -19.98
N ALA A 143 13.44 24.41 -20.11
CA ALA A 143 14.08 25.20 -21.16
C ALA A 143 15.56 25.50 -20.81
N GLU A 144 15.89 25.55 -19.53
CA GLU A 144 17.23 25.87 -19.04
C GLU A 144 18.24 24.73 -19.26
N ASP A 145 17.79 23.47 -19.25
CA ASP A 145 18.63 22.28 -19.45
C ASP A 145 18.64 21.77 -20.90
N MET A 146 17.86 22.38 -21.80
CA MET A 146 17.66 21.92 -23.17
C MET A 146 18.96 21.69 -23.96
N GLU A 147 19.91 22.64 -23.94
CA GLU A 147 21.18 22.46 -24.66
C GLU A 147 22.09 21.40 -24.04
N LEU A 148 22.02 21.19 -22.73
CA LEU A 148 22.75 20.11 -22.06
C LEU A 148 22.16 18.75 -22.45
N GLY A 149 20.83 18.60 -22.36
CA GLY A 149 20.18 17.34 -22.76
C GLY A 149 20.32 17.04 -24.25
N LEU A 150 20.29 18.06 -25.13
CA LEU A 150 20.59 17.88 -26.55
C LEU A 150 22.05 17.44 -26.76
N ALA A 151 23.00 17.99 -26.00
CA ALA A 151 24.40 17.55 -26.05
C ALA A 151 24.55 16.08 -25.62
N ASP A 152 23.81 15.64 -24.60
CA ASP A 152 23.77 14.24 -24.17
C ASP A 152 23.19 13.33 -25.25
N VAL A 153 22.09 13.73 -25.89
CA VAL A 153 21.49 12.97 -27.01
C VAL A 153 22.47 12.83 -28.18
N LEU A 154 23.15 13.92 -28.54
CA LEU A 154 24.03 14.01 -29.71
C LEU A 154 25.47 13.53 -29.46
N ALA A 155 25.80 13.16 -28.22
CA ALA A 155 27.11 12.59 -27.89
C ALA A 155 27.36 11.30 -28.70
N PRO A 156 28.63 10.89 -28.89
CA PRO A 156 28.92 9.59 -29.50
C PRO A 156 28.27 8.45 -28.69
N PRO A 157 27.74 7.39 -29.31
CA PRO A 157 27.16 6.25 -28.57
C PRO A 157 28.14 5.59 -27.58
N SER A 158 29.45 5.65 -27.86
CA SER A 158 30.50 5.20 -26.93
C SER A 158 30.59 6.01 -25.62
N GLN A 159 29.92 7.16 -25.57
CA GLN A 159 29.82 8.06 -24.41
C GLN A 159 28.38 8.14 -23.88
N GLY A 160 27.46 7.34 -24.41
CA GLY A 160 26.07 7.28 -23.95
C GLY A 160 25.06 8.06 -24.78
N GLY A 161 25.46 8.68 -25.90
CA GLY A 161 24.50 9.34 -26.78
C GLY A 161 23.63 8.37 -27.59
N LEU A 162 22.51 8.88 -28.11
CA LEU A 162 21.45 8.07 -28.71
C LEU A 162 21.63 7.90 -30.22
N CYS A 163 21.08 6.82 -30.78
CA CYS A 163 21.12 6.52 -32.20
C CYS A 163 19.79 6.87 -32.89
N PHE A 164 19.85 7.67 -33.97
CA PHE A 164 18.69 7.92 -34.83
C PHE A 164 18.22 6.63 -35.54
N PRO A 165 16.90 6.50 -35.82
CA PRO A 165 15.83 7.46 -35.53
C PRO A 165 15.45 7.54 -34.04
N LEU A 166 14.94 8.70 -33.62
CA LEU A 166 14.52 8.96 -32.23
C LEU A 166 13.02 9.28 -32.18
N ILE A 167 12.38 9.03 -31.03
CA ILE A 167 11.05 9.51 -30.68
C ILE A 167 11.18 10.63 -29.66
N VAL A 168 10.60 11.79 -29.94
CA VAL A 168 10.47 12.91 -29.01
C VAL A 168 9.01 13.02 -28.55
N LYS A 169 8.77 12.89 -27.24
CA LYS A 169 7.42 12.80 -26.67
C LYS A 169 7.30 13.51 -25.32
N HIS A 170 6.06 13.72 -24.89
CA HIS A 170 5.76 14.31 -23.59
C HIS A 170 6.08 13.32 -22.44
N PRO A 171 6.82 13.74 -21.38
CA PRO A 171 7.20 12.87 -20.27
C PRO A 171 6.03 12.27 -19.48
N SER A 172 4.86 12.94 -19.44
CA SER A 172 3.71 12.52 -18.61
C SER A 172 2.39 12.37 -19.38
N GLY A 173 2.41 12.36 -20.72
CA GLY A 173 1.18 12.36 -21.52
C GLY A 173 0.58 10.98 -21.74
N TYR A 174 -0.74 10.84 -21.57
CA TYR A 174 -1.51 9.64 -21.94
C TYR A 174 -2.21 9.81 -23.28
N GLY A 175 -2.79 8.73 -23.81
CA GLY A 175 -3.68 8.85 -24.96
C GLY A 175 -2.99 9.25 -26.28
N SER A 176 -1.65 9.23 -26.35
CA SER A 176 -0.88 9.79 -27.47
C SER A 176 -1.07 11.30 -27.65
N VAL A 177 -1.54 12.03 -26.63
CA VAL A 177 -1.63 13.50 -26.67
C VAL A 177 -0.23 14.08 -26.86
N GLY A 178 -0.07 14.95 -27.86
CA GLY A 178 1.22 15.54 -28.25
C GLY A 178 2.10 14.64 -29.14
N MET A 179 1.68 13.40 -29.44
CA MET A 179 2.36 12.53 -30.40
C MET A 179 1.82 12.76 -31.82
N THR A 180 2.70 13.19 -32.72
CA THR A 180 2.40 13.37 -34.14
C THR A 180 3.38 12.57 -34.98
N LYS A 181 3.21 12.54 -36.31
CA LYS A 181 4.21 11.95 -37.21
C LYS A 181 5.60 12.58 -37.06
N ASN A 182 5.65 13.89 -36.75
CA ASN A 182 6.90 14.63 -36.55
C ASN A 182 7.58 14.30 -35.21
N SER A 183 6.93 13.55 -34.32
CA SER A 183 7.55 13.06 -33.10
C SER A 183 8.65 12.04 -33.38
N LYS A 184 8.65 11.40 -34.57
CA LYS A 184 9.75 10.56 -35.02
C LYS A 184 10.75 11.39 -35.82
N VAL A 185 11.92 11.61 -35.24
CA VAL A 185 12.98 12.44 -35.81
C VAL A 185 14.12 11.57 -36.34
N THR A 186 14.69 11.98 -37.46
CA THR A 186 15.72 11.21 -38.19
C THR A 186 17.07 11.93 -38.30
N ASP A 187 17.11 13.21 -37.90
CA ASP A 187 18.32 14.04 -37.88
C ASP A 187 18.28 15.06 -36.73
N GLU A 188 19.41 15.73 -36.50
CA GLU A 188 19.57 16.73 -35.45
C GLU A 188 18.64 17.95 -35.63
N GLN A 189 18.36 18.36 -36.87
CA GLN A 189 17.51 19.51 -37.12
C GLN A 189 16.09 19.23 -36.64
N GLN A 190 15.53 18.09 -37.07
CA GLN A 190 14.20 17.63 -36.64
C GLN A 190 14.13 17.44 -35.12
N LEU A 191 15.19 16.89 -34.51
CA LEU A 191 15.30 16.72 -33.06
C LEU A 191 15.17 18.07 -32.34
N ARG A 192 15.98 19.07 -32.72
CA ARG A 192 15.98 20.40 -32.08
C ARG A 192 14.63 21.10 -32.23
N GLU A 193 14.03 21.04 -33.42
CA GLU A 193 12.71 21.61 -33.68
C GLU A 193 11.63 20.99 -32.79
N GLN A 194 11.58 19.66 -32.74
CA GLN A 194 10.56 18.93 -32.00
C GLN A 194 10.75 19.03 -30.47
N VAL A 195 11.99 19.01 -29.97
CA VAL A 195 12.29 19.27 -28.55
C VAL A 195 11.85 20.68 -28.16
N SER A 196 12.21 21.69 -28.96
CA SER A 196 11.83 23.09 -28.69
C SER A 196 10.32 23.25 -28.60
N LEU A 197 9.56 22.59 -29.50
CA LEU A 197 8.11 22.59 -29.48
C LEU A 197 7.55 22.02 -28.16
N LEU A 198 7.99 20.82 -27.77
CA LEU A 198 7.49 20.13 -26.58
C LEU A 198 7.87 20.86 -25.29
N VAL A 199 9.10 21.38 -25.20
CA VAL A 199 9.55 22.20 -24.05
C VAL A 199 8.73 23.48 -23.93
N GLN A 200 8.43 24.17 -25.03
CA GLN A 200 7.60 25.38 -25.00
C GLN A 200 6.14 25.08 -24.61
N GLN A 201 5.60 23.96 -25.10
CA GLN A 201 4.19 23.62 -24.89
C GLN A 201 3.92 22.97 -23.53
N PHE A 202 4.85 22.15 -23.05
CA PHE A 202 4.64 21.26 -21.90
C PHE A 202 5.71 21.38 -20.80
N GLY A 203 6.74 22.18 -21.00
CA GLY A 203 7.80 22.40 -20.03
C GLY A 203 8.95 21.38 -20.07
N GLY A 204 8.84 20.30 -20.85
CA GLY A 204 9.90 19.28 -20.95
C GLY A 204 9.70 18.31 -22.12
N ALA A 205 10.71 17.49 -22.40
CA ALA A 205 10.69 16.51 -23.49
C ALA A 205 11.45 15.23 -23.12
N LEU A 206 10.88 14.08 -23.48
CA LEU A 206 11.52 12.77 -23.39
C LEU A 206 11.93 12.33 -24.80
N ILE A 207 13.21 12.04 -24.98
CA ILE A 207 13.82 11.57 -26.22
C ILE A 207 14.21 10.11 -26.06
N GLU A 208 13.81 9.26 -26.99
CA GLU A 208 14.05 7.82 -26.96
C GLU A 208 14.58 7.30 -28.28
N GLU A 209 15.40 6.28 -28.26
CA GLU A 209 15.70 5.51 -29.48
C GLU A 209 14.42 4.86 -30.02
N PHE A 210 14.19 5.00 -31.32
CA PHE A 210 13.09 4.31 -31.98
C PHE A 210 13.46 2.85 -32.20
N ILE A 211 12.81 1.95 -31.46
CA ILE A 211 12.99 0.51 -31.65
C ILE A 211 12.26 0.08 -32.92
N ALA A 212 13.00 -0.20 -33.99
CA ALA A 212 12.43 -0.71 -35.23
C ALA A 212 11.95 -2.15 -35.04
N GLY A 213 10.69 -2.44 -35.40
CA GLY A 213 10.15 -3.79 -35.32
C GLY A 213 8.65 -3.83 -35.06
N ARG A 214 8.18 -4.96 -34.52
CA ARG A 214 6.76 -5.25 -34.27
C ARG A 214 6.30 -4.59 -32.98
N GLU A 215 5.06 -4.12 -32.92
CA GLU A 215 4.47 -3.54 -31.70
C GLU A 215 3.45 -4.50 -31.10
N PHE A 216 3.53 -4.72 -29.79
CA PHE A 216 2.64 -5.61 -29.06
C PHE A 216 2.01 -4.92 -27.87
N THR A 217 0.80 -5.35 -27.54
CA THR A 217 0.06 -4.90 -26.37
C THR A 217 -0.33 -6.11 -25.54
N VAL A 218 -0.14 -6.02 -24.22
CA VAL A 218 -0.45 -7.09 -23.25
C VAL A 218 -1.27 -6.51 -22.11
N LEU A 219 -2.47 -7.04 -21.91
CA LEU A 219 -3.29 -6.75 -20.72
C LEU A 219 -2.74 -7.55 -19.53
N VAL A 220 -2.59 -6.89 -18.39
CA VAL A 220 -2.15 -7.50 -17.14
C VAL A 220 -3.12 -7.16 -16.02
N VAL A 221 -3.43 -8.13 -15.18
CA VAL A 221 -4.36 -8.02 -14.06
C VAL A 221 -3.75 -8.68 -12.83
N GLU A 222 -4.05 -8.16 -11.66
CA GLU A 222 -3.82 -8.88 -10.41
C GLU A 222 -5.06 -9.71 -10.03
N GLU A 223 -4.83 -10.89 -9.47
CA GLU A 223 -5.87 -11.77 -8.97
C GLU A 223 -5.55 -12.20 -7.54
N PRO A 224 -6.52 -12.37 -6.64
CA PRO A 224 -6.23 -12.91 -5.31
C PRO A 224 -5.55 -14.28 -5.39
N ALA A 225 -4.47 -14.48 -4.63
CA ALA A 225 -3.66 -15.71 -4.66
C ALA A 225 -4.41 -16.94 -4.10
N ALA A 226 -5.37 -16.71 -3.20
CA ALA A 226 -6.34 -17.70 -2.73
C ALA A 226 -7.74 -17.06 -2.69
N PRO A 227 -8.82 -17.82 -2.95
CA PRO A 227 -10.16 -17.29 -2.76
C PRO A 227 -10.34 -16.90 -1.28
N PRO A 228 -10.77 -15.66 -0.98
CA PRO A 228 -10.94 -15.21 0.40
C PRO A 228 -11.92 -16.11 1.16
N ALA A 229 -11.48 -16.66 2.29
CA ALA A 229 -12.29 -17.55 3.11
C ALA A 229 -13.61 -16.87 3.52
N GLY A 230 -14.74 -17.37 3.01
CA GLY A 230 -16.09 -16.96 3.42
C GLY A 230 -16.65 -15.68 2.81
N SER A 231 -16.00 -15.06 1.80
CA SER A 231 -16.54 -13.84 1.15
C SER A 231 -17.39 -14.15 -0.09
N ALA A 232 -18.21 -13.18 -0.53
CA ALA A 232 -18.96 -13.28 -1.79
C ALA A 232 -18.04 -13.47 -3.02
N ALA A 233 -16.79 -12.99 -2.97
CA ALA A 233 -15.80 -13.18 -4.03
C ALA A 233 -15.38 -14.64 -4.20
N ALA A 234 -15.45 -15.47 -3.14
CA ALA A 234 -15.19 -16.91 -3.25
C ALA A 234 -16.24 -17.63 -4.12
N ALA A 235 -17.46 -17.10 -4.24
CA ALA A 235 -18.50 -17.68 -5.08
C ALA A 235 -18.30 -17.37 -6.57
N CYS A 236 -17.71 -16.22 -6.92
CA CYS A 236 -17.38 -15.87 -8.31
C CYS A 236 -16.18 -16.66 -8.86
N MET A 237 -15.26 -17.13 -8.00
CA MET A 237 -14.05 -17.84 -8.43
C MET A 237 -14.20 -19.36 -8.54
N THR A 238 -15.26 -19.94 -7.94
CA THR A 238 -15.50 -21.39 -7.98
C THR A 238 -15.89 -21.93 -9.36
N GLU A 239 -16.23 -21.08 -10.33
CA GLU A 239 -16.63 -21.50 -11.68
C GLU A 239 -15.48 -21.46 -12.71
N VAL A 240 -14.33 -20.85 -12.38
CA VAL A 240 -13.22 -20.63 -13.34
C VAL A 240 -12.18 -21.76 -13.33
N HIS A 241 -12.18 -22.63 -12.31
CA HIS A 241 -11.16 -23.68 -12.17
C HIS A 241 -11.62 -25.05 -12.68
N GLY A 242 -11.69 -25.17 -14.00
CA GLY A 242 -11.62 -26.44 -14.71
C GLY A 242 -10.20 -26.77 -15.13
N ASP A 243 -9.25 -26.87 -14.19
CA ASP A 243 -7.97 -27.57 -14.38
C ASP A 243 -7.33 -27.85 -13.01
N SER A 244 -7.66 -29.01 -12.46
CA SER A 244 -7.11 -29.52 -11.20
C SER A 244 -6.11 -30.65 -11.47
N ALA A 245 -4.85 -30.29 -11.65
CA ALA A 245 -3.73 -31.19 -11.35
C ALA A 245 -2.50 -30.35 -11.06
N ILE A 246 -1.93 -30.53 -9.85
CA ILE A 246 -0.70 -29.94 -9.27
C ILE A 246 -1.00 -29.02 -8.08
N ALA A 247 -1.64 -29.58 -7.05
CA ALA A 247 -1.61 -29.01 -5.69
C ALA A 247 -1.91 -30.09 -4.63
N ALA A 248 -1.21 -31.22 -4.70
CA ALA A 248 -1.24 -32.24 -3.64
C ALA A 248 0.06 -33.04 -3.68
N GLY A 249 1.13 -32.51 -3.09
CA GLY A 249 2.43 -33.18 -3.09
C GLY A 249 3.56 -32.40 -2.42
N ALA A 250 3.29 -31.66 -1.35
CA ALA A 250 4.33 -30.97 -0.57
C ALA A 250 4.03 -31.06 0.93
N ALA A 251 3.90 -32.28 1.44
CA ALA A 251 3.94 -32.57 2.87
C ALA A 251 4.29 -34.04 3.10
N ALA A 252 5.57 -34.40 2.93
CA ALA A 252 6.27 -35.46 3.66
C ALA A 252 7.59 -35.80 2.97
N SER A 253 8.69 -35.47 3.64
CA SER A 253 9.95 -36.23 3.74
C SER A 253 11.13 -35.27 3.73
N THR A 254 11.85 -35.25 4.85
CA THR A 254 13.32 -35.38 4.88
C THR A 254 13.77 -35.34 6.33
N ALA A 255 13.98 -36.54 6.86
CA ALA A 255 14.96 -36.78 7.89
C ALA A 255 16.23 -37.35 7.23
N SER A 256 17.37 -37.09 7.88
CA SER A 256 18.68 -37.74 7.76
C SER A 256 19.49 -37.59 6.46
N ASN A 257 20.59 -36.84 6.54
CA ASN A 257 21.99 -37.33 6.49
C ASN A 257 22.90 -36.08 6.45
N GLY A 258 23.98 -35.97 7.22
CA GLY A 258 25.08 -36.93 7.34
C GLY A 258 26.21 -36.43 6.45
N GLY A 259 27.23 -35.80 7.06
CA GLY A 259 28.21 -34.97 6.35
C GLY A 259 29.21 -35.73 5.48
N SER A 260 29.93 -34.97 4.65
CA SER A 260 31.39 -35.09 4.50
C SER A 260 31.93 -33.93 3.66
N SER A 261 33.05 -33.41 4.14
CA SER A 261 33.93 -32.41 3.55
C SER A 261 34.73 -32.99 2.37
N SER A 262 34.96 -32.22 1.31
CA SER A 262 36.28 -32.14 0.68
C SER A 262 36.42 -30.91 -0.23
N SER A 263 37.64 -30.38 -0.21
CA SER A 263 38.20 -29.20 -0.85
C SER A 263 38.48 -29.37 -2.35
N GLY A 264 38.43 -28.27 -3.11
CA GLY A 264 39.05 -28.18 -4.43
C GLY A 264 38.80 -26.83 -5.10
N ALA A 265 39.84 -26.00 -5.21
CA ALA A 265 39.85 -24.75 -5.97
C ALA A 265 39.95 -25.02 -7.48
N GLY A 266 39.33 -24.18 -8.30
CA GLY A 266 39.51 -24.15 -9.76
C GLY A 266 38.65 -23.08 -10.43
N GLU A 267 39.32 -22.10 -11.07
CA GLU A 267 38.73 -21.05 -11.91
C GLU A 267 37.94 -21.63 -13.10
N GLY A 268 36.88 -20.94 -13.52
CA GLY A 268 36.17 -21.25 -14.76
C GLY A 268 34.88 -20.45 -14.95
N ALA A 269 34.95 -19.45 -15.82
CA ALA A 269 33.78 -18.76 -16.37
C ALA A 269 32.90 -19.73 -17.19
N LYS A 270 31.60 -19.39 -17.25
CA LYS A 270 30.46 -19.99 -17.99
C LYS A 270 29.54 -20.87 -17.14
N GLY A 271 28.29 -20.44 -17.08
CA GLY A 271 27.16 -21.22 -16.58
C GLY A 271 25.94 -20.33 -16.36
N GLY A 272 25.25 -19.97 -17.44
CA GLY A 272 23.89 -19.44 -17.36
C GLY A 272 23.00 -20.49 -16.72
N GLY A 273 22.72 -20.32 -15.44
CA GLY A 273 21.76 -21.13 -14.72
C GLY A 273 20.37 -20.60 -15.05
N GLN A 274 19.62 -21.37 -15.84
CA GLN A 274 18.16 -21.35 -15.84
C GLN A 274 17.68 -21.71 -14.42
N GLY A 275 17.66 -20.72 -13.54
CA GLY A 275 16.82 -20.77 -12.36
C GLY A 275 15.39 -20.60 -12.84
N ASN A 276 14.53 -21.59 -12.60
CA ASN A 276 13.10 -21.40 -12.65
C ASN A 276 12.78 -20.14 -11.83
N ALA A 277 12.46 -19.05 -12.50
CA ALA A 277 11.96 -17.83 -11.91
C ALA A 277 10.58 -18.15 -11.32
N LYS A 278 10.55 -18.81 -10.16
CA LYS A 278 9.49 -18.54 -9.20
C LYS A 278 9.53 -17.03 -8.98
N ASP A 279 8.39 -16.37 -9.18
CA ASP A 279 8.22 -14.92 -9.20
C ASP A 279 9.00 -14.23 -8.07
N ALA A 280 10.27 -13.88 -8.33
CA ALA A 280 11.19 -13.35 -7.31
C ALA A 280 10.69 -12.02 -6.73
N ALA A 281 9.78 -11.36 -7.45
CA ALA A 281 9.13 -10.13 -7.03
C ALA A 281 7.92 -10.35 -6.10
N ALA A 282 7.26 -11.52 -6.15
CA ALA A 282 6.21 -11.89 -5.19
C ALA A 282 6.79 -12.27 -3.82
N ASP A 283 8.02 -12.79 -3.80
CA ASP A 283 8.79 -13.06 -2.57
C ASP A 283 9.25 -11.77 -1.86
N LEU A 284 9.15 -10.62 -2.54
CA LEU A 284 9.63 -9.33 -2.06
C LEU A 284 8.55 -8.37 -1.59
N ASP A 285 7.25 -8.67 -1.60
CA ASP A 285 6.24 -7.83 -0.94
C ASP A 285 5.12 -8.71 -0.37
N PRO A 286 4.94 -8.77 0.96
CA PRO A 286 3.88 -9.58 1.55
C PRO A 286 2.46 -9.11 1.20
N ASP A 287 2.26 -7.85 0.79
CA ASP A 287 0.99 -7.41 0.18
C ASP A 287 0.83 -8.00 -1.23
N LEU A 288 1.90 -8.08 -2.03
CA LEU A 288 1.87 -8.77 -3.33
C LEU A 288 1.72 -10.28 -3.19
N SER A 289 2.20 -10.92 -2.10
CA SER A 289 2.01 -12.36 -1.87
C SER A 289 0.53 -12.77 -1.74
N SER A 290 -0.36 -11.82 -1.44
CA SER A 290 -1.82 -12.04 -1.41
C SER A 290 -2.45 -12.01 -2.80
N PHE A 291 -1.67 -11.64 -3.83
CA PHE A 291 -2.11 -11.56 -5.22
C PHE A 291 -1.16 -12.34 -6.13
N ARG A 292 -1.66 -12.77 -7.29
CA ARG A 292 -0.86 -13.24 -8.41
C ARG A 292 -1.07 -12.30 -9.58
N VAL A 293 -0.02 -12.09 -10.37
CA VAL A 293 -0.10 -11.24 -11.56
C VAL A 293 -0.29 -12.11 -12.78
N VAL A 294 -1.37 -11.86 -13.53
CA VAL A 294 -1.70 -12.61 -14.74
C VAL A 294 -1.63 -11.70 -15.95
N ALA A 295 -0.89 -12.15 -16.96
CA ALA A 295 -0.80 -11.50 -18.26
C ALA A 295 -1.60 -12.28 -19.30
N TYR A 296 -2.43 -11.57 -20.06
CA TYR A 296 -3.28 -12.12 -21.10
C TYR A 296 -2.50 -12.38 -22.39
N THR A 297 -3.17 -12.98 -23.37
CA THR A 297 -2.63 -13.19 -24.72
C THR A 297 -2.12 -11.87 -25.32
N PRO A 298 -0.83 -11.77 -25.67
CA PRO A 298 -0.30 -10.60 -26.36
C PRO A 298 -0.94 -10.45 -27.73
N VAL A 299 -1.23 -9.20 -28.11
CA VAL A 299 -1.77 -8.86 -29.41
C VAL A 299 -0.81 -7.93 -30.13
N GLU A 300 -0.47 -8.29 -31.36
CA GLU A 300 0.33 -7.46 -32.26
C GLU A 300 -0.54 -6.38 -32.88
N CYS A 301 -0.01 -5.15 -32.92
CA CYS A 301 -0.58 -4.05 -33.67
C CYS A 301 0.12 -3.96 -35.02
N ALA A 302 -0.63 -4.16 -36.10
CA ALA A 302 -0.17 -4.00 -37.47
C ALA A 302 -0.57 -2.62 -38.00
N PHE A 303 0.42 -1.91 -38.54
CA PHE A 303 0.29 -0.56 -39.06
C PHE A 303 -0.02 -0.57 -40.56
N GLY A 304 -0.88 0.35 -40.99
CA GLY A 304 -1.15 0.59 -42.40
C GLY A 304 0.08 1.10 -43.17
N PRO A 305 0.05 1.09 -44.53
CA PRO A 305 1.17 1.55 -45.34
C PRO A 305 1.59 2.99 -45.00
N GLY A 306 2.87 3.19 -44.67
CA GLY A 306 3.43 4.50 -44.33
C GLY A 306 3.40 4.84 -42.84
N GLU A 307 2.82 3.98 -42.00
CA GLU A 307 2.82 4.11 -40.55
C GLU A 307 3.73 3.06 -39.90
N ASP A 308 4.46 3.44 -38.84
CA ASP A 308 5.30 2.50 -38.09
C ASP A 308 5.34 2.73 -36.57
N PHE A 309 4.46 3.58 -36.04
CA PHE A 309 4.17 3.74 -34.61
C PHE A 309 2.80 4.41 -34.39
N LYS A 310 2.25 4.28 -33.17
CA LYS A 310 0.99 4.93 -32.77
C LYS A 310 1.17 6.42 -32.49
N HIS A 311 0.53 7.29 -33.28
CA HIS A 311 0.36 8.72 -33.02
C HIS A 311 -1.12 9.08 -32.77
N PHE A 312 -1.41 10.32 -32.38
CA PHE A 312 -2.76 10.74 -31.95
C PHE A 312 -3.84 10.44 -33.00
N ASP A 313 -3.67 10.91 -34.23
CA ASP A 313 -4.67 10.73 -35.29
C ASP A 313 -4.92 9.24 -35.61
N LEU A 314 -3.87 8.42 -35.62
CA LEU A 314 -4.00 6.98 -35.87
C LEU A 314 -4.82 6.27 -34.79
N LYS A 315 -4.75 6.77 -33.55
CA LYS A 315 -5.43 6.19 -32.40
C LYS A 315 -6.89 6.61 -32.28
N TRP A 316 -7.22 7.84 -32.64
CA TRP A 316 -8.53 8.44 -32.33
C TRP A 316 -9.36 8.83 -33.57
N THR A 317 -8.71 9.01 -34.72
CA THR A 317 -9.36 9.49 -35.96
C THR A 317 -9.36 8.41 -37.05
N ASP A 318 -8.21 7.77 -37.27
CA ASP A 318 -7.99 6.79 -38.35
C ASP A 318 -7.84 5.36 -37.83
N TYR A 319 -8.59 5.00 -36.77
CA TYR A 319 -8.47 3.71 -36.07
C TYR A 319 -8.66 2.49 -36.99
N GLU A 320 -9.41 2.63 -38.09
CA GLU A 320 -9.64 1.58 -39.09
C GLU A 320 -8.35 1.14 -39.82
N SER A 321 -7.30 1.96 -39.79
CA SER A 321 -6.00 1.64 -40.39
C SER A 321 -5.08 0.81 -39.48
N LEU A 322 -5.51 0.56 -38.23
CA LEU A 322 -4.84 -0.35 -37.30
C LEU A 322 -5.53 -1.71 -37.32
N SER A 323 -4.74 -2.76 -37.47
CA SER A 323 -5.22 -4.14 -37.32
C SER A 323 -4.55 -4.83 -36.14
N TRP A 324 -5.28 -5.73 -35.50
CA TRP A 324 -4.85 -6.41 -34.28
C TRP A 324 -4.92 -7.92 -34.49
N PHE A 325 -3.85 -8.63 -34.13
CA PHE A 325 -3.79 -10.08 -34.27
C PHE A 325 -3.16 -10.72 -33.03
N PRO A 326 -3.63 -11.87 -32.56
CA PRO A 326 -2.96 -12.60 -31.49
C PRO A 326 -1.51 -12.92 -31.87
N CYS A 327 -0.58 -12.81 -30.91
CA CYS A 327 0.80 -13.22 -31.12
C CYS A 327 0.85 -14.71 -31.49
N ALA A 328 1.27 -15.01 -32.73
CA ALA A 328 1.26 -16.37 -33.27
C ALA A 328 2.40 -17.26 -32.73
N ASP A 329 3.49 -16.65 -32.27
CA ASP A 329 4.65 -17.36 -31.73
C ASP A 329 4.49 -17.58 -30.21
N PRO A 330 4.34 -18.84 -29.75
CA PRO A 330 4.15 -19.13 -28.33
C PRO A 330 5.34 -18.75 -27.45
N GLU A 331 6.57 -18.84 -27.95
CA GLU A 331 7.76 -18.50 -27.17
C GLU A 331 7.85 -16.98 -26.97
N LEU A 332 7.64 -16.22 -28.04
CA LEU A 332 7.56 -14.77 -27.95
C LEU A 332 6.37 -14.33 -27.07
N ALA A 333 5.23 -15.00 -27.18
CA ALA A 333 4.05 -14.70 -26.37
C ALA A 333 4.32 -14.86 -24.87
N GLU A 334 4.98 -15.94 -24.45
CA GLU A 334 5.33 -16.13 -23.04
C GLU A 334 6.38 -15.13 -22.54
N ARG A 335 7.38 -14.79 -23.37
CA ARG A 335 8.36 -13.74 -23.04
C ARG A 335 7.72 -12.36 -22.90
N LEU A 336 6.74 -12.02 -23.74
CA LEU A 336 5.95 -10.79 -23.64
C LEU A 336 5.07 -10.77 -22.37
N LYS A 337 4.44 -11.90 -22.04
CA LYS A 337 3.67 -12.04 -20.81
C LYS A 337 4.55 -11.90 -19.56
N GLU A 338 5.74 -12.50 -19.56
CA GLU A 338 6.71 -12.36 -18.48
C GLU A 338 7.15 -10.89 -18.33
N ALA A 339 7.51 -10.23 -19.44
CA ALA A 339 7.84 -8.81 -19.42
C ALA A 339 6.69 -7.96 -18.87
N ALA A 340 5.44 -8.23 -19.26
CA ALA A 340 4.27 -7.52 -18.76
C ALA A 340 4.04 -7.74 -17.25
N ARG A 341 4.19 -8.97 -16.75
CA ARG A 341 4.09 -9.26 -15.31
C ARG A 341 5.19 -8.51 -14.54
N ASN A 342 6.43 -8.56 -15.02
CA ASN A 342 7.55 -7.88 -14.38
C ASN A 342 7.37 -6.36 -14.39
N THR A 343 6.91 -5.76 -15.50
CA THR A 343 6.59 -4.33 -15.56
C THR A 343 5.49 -3.95 -14.59
N PHE A 344 4.41 -4.74 -14.51
CA PHE A 344 3.32 -4.48 -13.56
C PHE A 344 3.82 -4.50 -12.12
N ILE A 345 4.62 -5.50 -11.74
CA ILE A 345 5.17 -5.59 -10.39
C ILE A 345 6.16 -4.45 -10.12
N ALA A 346 7.03 -4.14 -11.08
CA ALA A 346 8.01 -3.08 -10.98
C ALA A 346 7.38 -1.71 -10.69
N THR A 347 6.27 -1.44 -11.35
CA THR A 347 5.51 -0.19 -11.22
C THR A 347 4.51 -0.22 -10.06
N ARG A 348 4.55 -1.26 -9.21
CA ARG A 348 3.61 -1.49 -8.10
C ARG A 348 2.15 -1.47 -8.55
N GLY A 349 1.92 -2.14 -9.68
CA GLY A 349 0.65 -2.28 -10.34
C GLY A 349 -0.45 -2.70 -9.40
N THR A 350 -1.63 -2.10 -9.57
CA THR A 350 -2.82 -2.42 -8.80
C THR A 350 -4.02 -2.54 -9.74
N SER A 351 -4.88 -3.52 -9.45
CA SER A 351 -5.99 -3.97 -10.27
C SER A 351 -5.57 -4.46 -11.65
N TYR A 352 -5.38 -3.57 -12.62
CA TYR A 352 -5.03 -3.92 -13.99
C TYR A 352 -4.28 -2.78 -14.69
N GLY A 353 -3.60 -3.12 -15.77
CA GLY A 353 -2.96 -2.18 -16.67
C GLY A 353 -2.67 -2.83 -18.01
N ARG A 354 -2.23 -2.02 -18.99
CA ARG A 354 -1.87 -2.51 -20.31
C ARG A 354 -0.45 -2.11 -20.66
N CYS A 355 0.41 -3.09 -20.89
CA CYS A 355 1.78 -2.85 -21.31
C CYS A 355 1.85 -2.80 -22.84
N ASP A 356 2.55 -1.81 -23.38
CA ASP A 356 2.85 -1.68 -24.80
C ASP A 356 4.36 -1.88 -25.01
N PHE A 357 4.72 -2.74 -25.95
CA PHE A 357 6.10 -3.18 -26.21
C PHE A 357 6.45 -3.03 -27.68
N ARG A 358 7.74 -2.85 -27.98
CA ARG A 358 8.30 -3.18 -29.29
C ARG A 358 9.26 -4.34 -29.22
N VAL A 359 9.23 -5.14 -30.28
CA VAL A 359 10.11 -6.29 -30.47
C VAL A 359 10.96 -6.06 -31.70
N ASP A 360 12.27 -5.96 -31.51
CA ASP A 360 13.22 -5.73 -32.61
C ASP A 360 13.46 -7.01 -33.45
N ALA A 361 14.25 -6.88 -34.52
CA ALA A 361 14.57 -8.00 -35.40
C ALA A 361 15.42 -9.10 -34.73
N ALA A 362 16.13 -8.80 -33.63
CA ALA A 362 16.88 -9.76 -32.83
C ALA A 362 15.99 -10.45 -31.77
N GLY A 363 14.73 -10.04 -31.64
CA GLY A 363 13.80 -10.53 -30.65
C GLY A 363 13.95 -9.86 -29.28
N GLY A 364 14.67 -8.73 -29.17
CA GLY A 364 14.71 -7.90 -27.97
C GLY A 364 13.34 -7.27 -27.68
N ILE A 365 12.86 -7.35 -26.44
CA ILE A 365 11.55 -6.83 -26.00
C ILE A 365 11.78 -5.55 -25.21
N TYR A 366 11.24 -4.44 -25.69
CA TYR A 366 11.40 -3.11 -25.12
C TYR A 366 10.06 -2.56 -24.67
N LEU A 367 9.91 -2.24 -23.39
CA LEU A 367 8.74 -1.56 -22.84
C LEU A 367 8.69 -0.12 -23.36
N LEU A 368 7.59 0.23 -24.01
CA LEU A 368 7.29 1.61 -24.37
C LEU A 368 6.66 2.35 -23.17
N GLU A 369 5.61 1.75 -22.61
CA GLU A 369 4.87 2.25 -21.45
C GLU A 369 3.96 1.16 -20.87
N ILE A 370 3.53 1.37 -19.62
CA ILE A 370 2.36 0.70 -19.05
C ILE A 370 1.28 1.76 -18.87
N ASN A 371 0.06 1.45 -19.29
CA ASN A 371 -1.12 2.29 -19.18
C ASN A 371 -2.00 1.78 -18.02
N PRO A 372 -1.94 2.41 -16.83
CA PRO A 372 -2.88 2.14 -15.74
C PRO A 372 -4.28 2.58 -16.16
N ASN A 373 -5.32 1.95 -15.63
CA ASN A 373 -6.72 2.32 -15.94
C ASN A 373 -7.01 2.43 -17.45
N CYS A 374 -6.34 1.62 -18.28
CA CYS A 374 -6.53 1.63 -19.72
C CYS A 374 -8.01 1.40 -20.10
N GLY A 375 -8.43 1.93 -21.25
CA GLY A 375 -9.80 1.73 -21.76
C GLY A 375 -10.16 0.25 -21.87
N VAL A 376 -11.22 -0.13 -21.16
CA VAL A 376 -11.78 -1.49 -21.05
C VAL A 376 -13.30 -1.41 -20.97
N LEU A 377 -13.99 -2.51 -21.24
CA LEU A 377 -15.44 -2.67 -21.04
C LEU A 377 -16.26 -1.73 -21.93
N TYR A 378 -15.76 -1.46 -23.13
CA TYR A 378 -16.50 -0.73 -24.16
C TYR A 378 -17.73 -1.52 -24.62
N PRO A 379 -18.74 -0.86 -25.21
CA PRO A 379 -19.87 -1.56 -25.82
C PRO A 379 -19.40 -2.55 -26.91
N PRO A 380 -20.11 -3.68 -27.10
CA PRO A 380 -19.81 -4.61 -28.18
C PRO A 380 -19.72 -3.93 -29.54
N GLY A 381 -18.63 -4.18 -30.28
CA GLY A 381 -18.35 -3.56 -31.57
C GLY A 381 -17.56 -2.26 -31.51
N LEU A 382 -17.35 -1.67 -30.33
CA LEU A 382 -16.48 -0.52 -30.09
C LEU A 382 -15.25 -0.91 -29.26
N HIS A 383 -14.80 -2.16 -29.40
CA HIS A 383 -13.72 -2.73 -28.60
C HIS A 383 -12.40 -2.00 -28.85
N GLY A 384 -11.75 -1.58 -27.76
CA GLY A 384 -10.33 -1.24 -27.77
C GLY A 384 -9.45 -2.48 -27.75
N SER A 385 -8.13 -2.27 -27.70
CA SER A 385 -7.14 -3.34 -27.66
C SER A 385 -7.34 -4.30 -26.47
N ALA A 386 -7.70 -3.78 -25.30
CA ALA A 386 -7.89 -4.59 -24.09
C ALA A 386 -9.15 -5.47 -24.17
N ASP A 387 -10.26 -4.95 -24.68
CA ASP A 387 -11.47 -5.76 -24.93
C ASP A 387 -11.25 -6.83 -25.98
N TYR A 388 -10.48 -6.52 -27.03
CA TYR A 388 -10.07 -7.52 -28.00
C TYR A 388 -9.25 -8.63 -27.34
N ILE A 389 -8.24 -8.28 -26.53
CA ILE A 389 -7.43 -9.25 -25.78
C ILE A 389 -8.31 -10.15 -24.89
N MET A 390 -9.27 -9.58 -24.15
CA MET A 390 -10.21 -10.36 -23.33
C MET A 390 -11.06 -11.32 -24.17
N SER A 391 -11.49 -10.89 -25.37
CA SER A 391 -12.31 -11.73 -26.25
C SER A 391 -11.60 -12.97 -26.82
N LEU A 392 -10.27 -13.03 -26.74
CA LEU A 392 -9.48 -14.16 -27.24
C LEU A 392 -9.51 -15.38 -26.32
N ASP A 393 -9.89 -15.21 -25.05
CA ASP A 393 -9.91 -16.29 -24.06
C ASP A 393 -11.28 -16.36 -23.37
N PRO A 394 -12.16 -17.30 -23.75
CA PRO A 394 -13.47 -17.46 -23.13
C PRO A 394 -13.43 -17.73 -21.62
N SER A 395 -12.33 -18.27 -21.08
CA SER A 395 -12.19 -18.48 -19.63
C SER A 395 -11.84 -17.20 -18.86
N ARG A 396 -11.42 -16.16 -19.59
CA ARG A 396 -10.96 -14.87 -19.08
C ARG A 396 -11.61 -13.71 -19.85
N ASP A 397 -12.85 -13.91 -20.30
CA ASP A 397 -13.62 -12.91 -21.03
C ASP A 397 -13.92 -11.67 -20.19
N GLN A 398 -14.66 -10.70 -20.74
CA GLN A 398 -14.97 -9.44 -20.05
C GLN A 398 -15.68 -9.64 -18.72
N LEU A 399 -16.58 -10.64 -18.60
CA LEU A 399 -17.28 -10.91 -17.34
C LEU A 399 -16.33 -11.53 -16.32
N ALA A 400 -15.49 -12.48 -16.73
CA ALA A 400 -14.44 -13.03 -15.87
C ALA A 400 -13.46 -11.95 -15.40
N PHE A 401 -13.07 -11.02 -16.29
CA PHE A 401 -12.25 -9.86 -15.93
C PHE A 401 -12.94 -8.96 -14.88
N ILE A 402 -14.23 -8.63 -15.07
CA ILE A 402 -15.03 -7.86 -14.10
C ILE A 402 -15.01 -8.56 -12.72
N ARG A 403 -15.29 -9.87 -12.68
CA ARG A 403 -15.27 -10.65 -11.43
C ARG A 403 -13.90 -10.59 -10.76
N THR A 404 -12.83 -10.73 -11.53
CA THR A 404 -11.45 -10.66 -11.03
C THR A 404 -11.12 -9.30 -10.42
N ILE A 405 -11.36 -8.20 -11.13
CA ILE A 405 -11.03 -6.86 -10.60
C ILE A 405 -11.87 -6.48 -9.38
N ILE A 406 -13.13 -6.93 -9.31
CA ILE A 406 -13.99 -6.75 -8.12
C ILE A 406 -13.46 -7.57 -6.94
N ALA A 407 -13.08 -8.83 -7.17
CA ALA A 407 -12.51 -9.67 -6.12
C ALA A 407 -11.20 -9.06 -5.59
N SER A 408 -10.33 -8.57 -6.48
CA SER A 408 -9.09 -7.88 -6.11
C SER A 408 -9.36 -6.61 -5.32
N ALA A 409 -10.33 -5.78 -5.72
CA ALA A 409 -10.73 -4.57 -5.00
C ALA A 409 -11.21 -4.86 -3.57
N LEU A 410 -12.10 -5.85 -3.41
CA LEU A 410 -12.63 -6.26 -2.11
C LEU A 410 -11.55 -6.84 -1.21
N GLU A 411 -10.66 -7.69 -1.75
CA GLU A 411 -9.58 -8.28 -0.98
C GLU A 411 -8.56 -7.22 -0.55
N ARG A 412 -8.20 -6.30 -1.44
CA ARG A 412 -7.34 -5.16 -1.11
C ARG A 412 -7.96 -4.29 -0.02
N HIS A 413 -9.25 -3.99 -0.13
CA HIS A 413 -9.96 -3.22 0.90
C HIS A 413 -9.94 -3.96 2.25
N ARG A 414 -10.20 -5.28 2.25
CA ARG A 414 -10.13 -6.12 3.45
C ARG A 414 -8.74 -6.08 4.10
N LEU A 415 -7.67 -6.23 3.31
CA LEU A 415 -6.28 -6.19 3.78
C LEU A 415 -5.89 -4.82 4.35
N LYS A 416 -6.44 -3.73 3.80
CA LYS A 416 -6.23 -2.35 4.29
C LYS A 416 -6.96 -2.04 5.60
N GLN A 417 -7.97 -2.84 6.00
CA GLN A 417 -8.74 -2.52 7.21
C GLN A 417 -7.87 -2.62 8.46
N ARG A 418 -7.78 -1.50 9.20
CA ARG A 418 -6.99 -1.42 10.42
C ARG A 418 -7.55 -2.40 11.45
N LYS A 419 -6.71 -3.31 11.94
CA LYS A 419 -7.05 -4.20 13.06
C LYS A 419 -6.93 -3.52 14.42
N VAL A 420 -6.21 -2.40 14.46
CA VAL A 420 -5.88 -1.65 15.66
C VAL A 420 -6.09 -0.16 15.47
N ARG A 421 -6.36 0.56 16.56
CA ARG A 421 -6.44 2.02 16.57
C ARG A 421 -5.64 2.63 17.73
N PRO A 422 -5.08 3.84 17.57
CA PRO A 422 -4.55 4.61 18.68
C PRO A 422 -5.62 4.85 19.75
N ALA A 423 -5.22 4.76 21.01
CA ALA A 423 -6.05 5.07 22.16
C ALA A 423 -5.18 5.68 23.27
N PHE A 424 -5.78 6.61 24.02
CA PHE A 424 -5.15 7.16 25.23
C PHE A 424 -5.49 6.27 26.44
N TYR A 425 -4.46 5.85 27.17
CA TYR A 425 -4.56 5.02 28.36
C TYR A 425 -4.18 5.84 29.59
N ARG A 426 -5.16 6.09 30.46
CA ARG A 426 -4.87 6.61 31.81
C ARG A 426 -4.26 5.48 32.62
N ARG A 427 -3.07 5.66 33.19
CA ARG A 427 -2.58 4.74 34.23
C ARG A 427 -3.49 4.91 35.44
N ARG A 428 -4.09 3.82 35.94
CA ARG A 428 -4.64 3.82 37.30
C ARG A 428 -3.47 4.12 38.24
N PRO A 429 -3.61 5.06 39.20
CA PRO A 429 -2.67 5.13 40.32
C PRO A 429 -2.56 3.72 40.92
N ALA A 430 -1.39 3.34 41.40
CA ALA A 430 -1.23 2.16 42.22
C ALA A 430 -2.00 2.37 43.53
N ALA A 431 -3.33 2.26 43.48
CA ALA A 431 -4.13 2.12 44.68
C ALA A 431 -3.67 0.80 45.30
N ALA A 432 -3.18 0.91 46.53
CA ALA A 432 -2.72 -0.19 47.37
C ALA A 432 -3.55 -1.45 47.08
N VAL A 433 -2.86 -2.55 46.80
CA VAL A 433 -3.46 -3.89 46.77
C VAL A 433 -4.16 -4.07 48.10
N ALA A 434 -5.47 -3.77 48.15
CA ALA A 434 -6.27 -4.08 49.31
C ALA A 434 -6.27 -5.60 49.41
N ALA A 435 -5.69 -6.11 50.49
CA ALA A 435 -5.76 -7.52 50.84
C ALA A 435 -7.22 -8.00 50.71
N PRO A 436 -7.45 -9.25 50.26
CA PRO A 436 -8.81 -9.76 50.17
C PRO A 436 -9.38 -9.82 51.59
N VAL A 437 -10.35 -8.94 51.90
CA VAL A 437 -11.14 -9.10 53.11
C VAL A 437 -12.08 -10.27 52.87
N ALA A 438 -11.88 -11.30 53.67
CA ALA A 438 -12.62 -12.54 53.66
C ALA A 438 -14.13 -12.31 53.66
N ALA A 439 -14.84 -13.17 52.92
CA ALA A 439 -16.29 -13.30 52.99
C ALA A 439 -16.73 -13.56 54.43
N ALA A 440 -17.47 -12.62 55.02
CA ALA A 440 -18.24 -12.85 56.22
C ALA A 440 -19.73 -12.85 55.83
N ALA A 441 -20.32 -14.03 55.86
CA ALA A 441 -21.76 -14.21 55.79
C ALA A 441 -22.42 -13.65 57.07
N ALA A 442 -23.47 -12.85 56.92
CA ALA A 442 -24.51 -12.70 57.94
C ALA A 442 -25.83 -12.25 57.29
N ASN A 443 -26.87 -13.03 57.58
CA ASN A 443 -28.26 -12.85 57.19
C ASN A 443 -28.92 -11.62 57.83
N GLY A 444 -29.86 -11.01 57.08
CA GLY A 444 -31.21 -10.62 57.54
C GLY A 444 -31.39 -9.29 58.28
N GLN A 445 -32.12 -8.34 57.68
CA GLN A 445 -33.52 -8.03 58.05
C GLN A 445 -34.11 -6.88 57.22
N GLU A 446 -35.42 -6.97 57.01
CA GLU A 446 -36.31 -6.10 56.24
C GLU A 446 -36.52 -4.70 56.85
N GLY A 447 -36.90 -3.74 56.00
CA GLY A 447 -37.50 -2.47 56.42
C GLY A 447 -37.99 -1.63 55.23
N LYS A 448 -39.31 -1.59 55.04
CA LYS A 448 -40.06 -0.73 54.10
C LYS A 448 -40.22 0.70 54.64
N GLU A 449 -40.35 1.70 53.76
CA GLU A 449 -41.39 2.77 53.69
C GLU A 449 -40.96 3.90 52.72
N GLN A 450 -41.71 4.13 51.62
CA GLN A 450 -42.73 5.20 51.39
C GLN A 450 -42.17 6.64 51.39
N ALA A 451 -42.10 7.35 50.25
CA ALA A 451 -43.16 8.00 49.44
C ALA A 451 -43.55 9.41 49.91
N ASN A 452 -43.41 10.39 49.00
CA ASN A 452 -44.08 11.70 48.82
C ASN A 452 -43.06 12.77 48.42
N GLY A 453 -43.29 13.68 47.48
CA GLY A 453 -44.46 13.98 46.65
C GLY A 453 -44.34 15.41 46.09
N HIS A 454 -45.01 15.65 44.95
CA HIS A 454 -45.44 16.95 44.40
C HIS A 454 -44.39 17.94 43.86
N ALA A 455 -44.69 18.85 42.93
CA ALA A 455 -45.52 18.92 41.72
C ALA A 455 -45.46 20.40 41.26
N ASN A 456 -45.40 20.59 39.94
CA ASN A 456 -45.93 21.70 39.12
C ASN A 456 -45.42 23.14 39.27
N GLY A 457 -45.24 23.78 38.11
CA GLY A 457 -45.15 25.23 37.95
C GLY A 457 -44.83 25.62 36.51
N ASP A 458 -45.87 25.97 35.76
CA ASP A 458 -45.95 26.11 34.30
C ASP A 458 -45.68 27.55 33.78
N ASN A 459 -45.33 27.65 32.50
CA ASN A 459 -45.57 28.73 31.51
C ASN A 459 -44.97 30.15 31.62
N GLY A 460 -44.49 30.65 30.46
CA GLY A 460 -44.47 32.10 30.16
C GLY A 460 -43.58 32.57 29.01
N SER A 461 -44.18 32.70 27.83
CA SER A 461 -43.70 33.28 26.54
C SER A 461 -43.05 34.68 26.56
N GLY A 462 -42.19 34.99 25.56
CA GLY A 462 -41.88 36.38 25.16
C GLY A 462 -40.83 36.52 24.05
N SER A 463 -41.23 37.12 22.92
CA SER A 463 -40.46 37.39 21.69
C SER A 463 -39.65 38.70 21.75
N GLY A 464 -38.54 38.82 20.99
CA GLY A 464 -37.90 40.12 20.71
C GLY A 464 -36.56 40.06 19.95
N ASN A 465 -36.55 40.58 18.72
CA ASN A 465 -35.42 40.76 17.79
C ASN A 465 -34.44 41.88 18.22
N GLY A 466 -33.17 41.84 17.77
CA GLY A 466 -32.30 43.03 17.71
C GLY A 466 -30.80 42.78 17.46
N HIS A 467 -30.33 43.20 16.28
CA HIS A 467 -28.93 43.30 15.84
C HIS A 467 -28.01 44.15 16.76
N ALA A 468 -26.72 43.82 16.81
CA ALA A 468 -25.62 44.68 16.30
C ALA A 468 -24.22 44.17 16.69
N ASP A 469 -23.26 44.52 15.84
CA ASP A 469 -21.83 44.22 15.80
C ASP A 469 -21.01 44.51 17.07
N ALA A 470 -19.89 43.79 17.26
CA ALA A 470 -18.59 44.39 17.56
C ALA A 470 -17.43 43.37 17.54
N LYS A 471 -16.41 43.70 16.75
CA LYS A 471 -15.02 43.22 16.87
C LYS A 471 -14.46 43.51 18.28
N THR A 472 -13.55 42.65 18.77
CA THR A 472 -12.33 42.98 19.54
C THR A 472 -11.67 41.66 19.95
N THR A 473 -10.55 41.25 19.33
CA THR A 473 -9.16 41.41 19.86
C THR A 473 -9.06 41.30 21.37
N THR A 474 -8.36 40.29 21.88
CA THR A 474 -7.43 40.48 23.02
C THR A 474 -6.33 39.43 22.98
N GLU A 475 -5.12 39.96 22.99
CA GLU A 475 -3.86 39.28 23.15
C GLU A 475 -3.66 38.76 24.58
N ALA A 476 -2.81 37.74 24.64
CA ALA A 476 -1.92 37.36 25.71
C ALA A 476 -1.68 38.38 26.84
N ALA A 477 -1.82 37.90 28.07
CA ALA A 477 -1.04 38.40 29.20
C ALA A 477 -0.46 37.21 29.96
N ALA A 478 0.87 37.14 29.94
CA ALA A 478 1.67 36.28 30.80
C ALA A 478 1.60 36.79 32.24
N GLY A 479 1.50 35.86 33.19
CA GLY A 479 1.71 36.09 34.61
C GLY A 479 2.11 34.76 35.24
N GLY A 480 3.39 34.64 35.57
CA GLY A 480 3.97 33.41 36.10
C GLY A 480 3.52 33.09 37.52
N ASP A 481 3.52 31.80 37.83
CA ASP A 481 3.76 31.32 39.18
C ASP A 481 4.72 30.12 39.09
N GLU A 482 5.90 30.31 39.68
CA GLU A 482 6.96 29.32 39.77
C GLU A 482 6.61 28.32 40.87
N GLY A 483 6.09 27.16 40.46
CA GLY A 483 5.78 26.04 41.35
C GLY A 483 6.16 24.71 40.72
N ALA A 484 7.38 24.25 41.00
CA ALA A 484 7.87 22.87 40.90
C ALA A 484 7.32 22.01 39.73
N ALA A 485 8.00 22.08 38.58
CA ALA A 485 7.82 21.14 37.47
C ALA A 485 8.27 19.72 37.90
N GLU A 486 7.31 18.87 38.23
CA GLU A 486 7.50 17.42 38.38
C GLU A 486 7.87 16.78 37.03
N ARG A 487 9.17 16.53 36.86
CA ARG A 487 9.84 15.52 35.99
C ARG A 487 8.95 14.83 34.95
N ALA A 488 8.78 15.48 33.80
CA ALA A 488 8.39 14.82 32.55
C ALA A 488 9.60 14.11 31.94
N GLY A 489 10.01 12.99 32.56
CA GLY A 489 11.22 12.27 32.18
C GLY A 489 11.25 10.90 32.85
N SER A 490 10.24 10.09 32.56
CA SER A 490 10.19 8.64 32.80
C SER A 490 8.80 8.15 32.40
N GLY A 491 8.68 6.89 31.97
CA GLY A 491 7.40 6.23 31.78
C GLY A 491 6.63 6.03 33.09
N GLY A 492 6.19 7.13 33.72
CA GLY A 492 5.69 7.15 35.09
C GLY A 492 5.03 8.48 35.52
N GLY A 493 3.98 8.92 34.83
CA GLY A 493 3.11 9.99 35.33
C GLY A 493 2.05 10.41 34.31
N ALA A 494 0.76 10.43 34.70
CA ALA A 494 -0.41 10.94 33.96
C ALA A 494 -1.06 10.13 32.80
N GLY A 495 -0.47 9.03 32.31
CA GLY A 495 -1.06 8.22 31.22
C GLY A 495 -0.32 8.38 29.88
N GLY A 496 -0.67 7.60 28.87
CA GLY A 496 0.08 7.56 27.61
C GLY A 496 -0.69 6.97 26.44
N TRP A 497 -0.12 7.08 25.25
CA TRP A 497 -0.70 6.53 24.03
C TRP A 497 -0.41 5.03 23.91
N GLY A 498 -1.32 4.29 23.29
CA GLY A 498 -1.15 2.88 22.97
C GLY A 498 -2.09 2.46 21.86
N LEU A 499 -2.09 1.18 21.53
CA LEU A 499 -2.97 0.61 20.52
C LEU A 499 -4.05 -0.27 21.17
N ARG A 500 -5.23 -0.29 20.56
CA ARG A 500 -6.35 -1.16 20.93
C ARG A 500 -6.86 -1.94 19.72
N ALA A 501 -7.15 -3.22 19.89
CA ALA A 501 -7.82 -4.01 18.86
C ALA A 501 -9.22 -3.45 18.58
N VAL A 502 -9.60 -3.35 17.30
CA VAL A 502 -10.96 -2.96 16.89
C VAL A 502 -11.79 -4.14 16.39
N VAL A 503 -11.12 -5.23 16.03
CA VAL A 503 -11.69 -6.50 15.59
C VAL A 503 -11.03 -7.65 16.36
N PRO A 504 -11.60 -8.87 16.35
CA PRO A 504 -10.89 -10.04 16.84
C PRO A 504 -9.64 -10.28 16.00
N ILE A 505 -8.50 -10.54 16.64
CA ILE A 505 -7.24 -10.86 15.96
C ILE A 505 -6.82 -12.26 16.40
N LYS A 506 -6.56 -13.15 15.45
CA LYS A 506 -6.15 -14.53 15.74
C LYS A 506 -4.66 -14.65 16.02
N ALA A 507 -4.28 -15.62 16.85
CA ALA A 507 -2.88 -15.96 17.06
C ALA A 507 -2.16 -16.19 15.71
N GLY A 508 -0.96 -15.62 15.56
CA GLY A 508 -0.19 -15.67 14.32
C GLY A 508 -0.53 -14.57 13.29
N GLU A 509 -1.61 -13.80 13.48
CA GLU A 509 -1.90 -12.68 12.58
C GLU A 509 -0.99 -11.47 12.83
N VAL A 510 -0.59 -10.81 11.76
CA VAL A 510 0.10 -9.51 11.82
C VAL A 510 -0.85 -8.46 12.40
N VAL A 511 -0.40 -7.81 13.48
CA VAL A 511 -1.09 -6.72 14.18
C VAL A 511 -0.61 -5.36 13.68
N GLN A 512 0.71 -5.22 13.51
CA GLN A 512 1.36 -4.05 12.91
C GLN A 512 2.40 -4.54 11.92
N ARG A 513 2.29 -4.09 10.67
CA ARG A 513 3.25 -4.38 9.62
C ARG A 513 4.26 -3.25 9.52
N ASN A 514 5.51 -3.56 9.77
CA ASN A 514 6.66 -2.67 9.62
C ASN A 514 7.63 -3.18 8.54
N GLU A 515 7.61 -4.47 8.19
CA GLU A 515 8.42 -4.97 7.08
C GLU A 515 8.16 -4.18 5.79
N GLN A 516 9.25 -3.69 5.19
CA GLN A 516 9.25 -2.86 3.99
C GLN A 516 8.41 -1.57 4.06
N ARG A 517 8.12 -1.10 5.27
CA ARG A 517 7.49 0.22 5.50
C ARG A 517 8.55 1.28 5.76
N LYS A 518 8.18 2.54 5.51
CA LYS A 518 9.01 3.69 5.84
C LYS A 518 9.23 3.74 7.35
N HIS A 519 10.49 3.89 7.76
CA HIS A 519 10.87 4.13 9.14
C HIS A 519 11.64 5.43 9.21
N VAL A 520 11.45 6.21 10.27
CA VAL A 520 12.33 7.34 10.56
C VAL A 520 13.51 6.83 11.36
N LEU A 521 14.71 7.00 10.81
CA LEU A 521 15.97 6.60 11.42
C LEU A 521 16.73 7.81 11.92
N ALA A 522 17.31 7.72 13.10
CA ALA A 522 18.21 8.73 13.64
C ALA A 522 19.45 8.06 14.24
N SER A 523 20.63 8.60 13.92
CA SER A 523 21.86 8.21 14.61
C SER A 523 22.02 9.00 15.91
N LYS A 524 22.66 8.37 16.90
CA LYS A 524 22.90 9.01 18.20
C LYS A 524 23.69 10.31 18.06
N GLY A 525 24.67 10.34 17.15
CA GLY A 525 25.45 11.54 16.85
C GLY A 525 24.61 12.68 16.27
N PHE A 526 23.63 12.39 15.39
CA PHE A 526 22.69 13.39 14.91
C PHE A 526 21.82 13.93 16.05
N VAL A 527 21.23 13.05 16.84
CA VAL A 527 20.36 13.41 17.97
C VAL A 527 21.10 14.29 18.99
N GLN A 528 22.36 13.99 19.29
CA GLN A 528 23.20 14.79 20.19
C GLN A 528 23.58 16.17 19.63
N ARG A 529 23.80 16.30 18.32
CA ARG A 529 24.18 17.58 17.71
C ARG A 529 22.98 18.48 17.42
N CYS A 530 21.84 17.90 17.05
CA CYS A 530 20.72 18.63 16.47
C CYS A 530 19.54 18.81 17.44
N TRP A 531 19.41 17.97 18.47
CA TRP A 531 18.30 18.06 19.43
C TRP A 531 18.82 18.48 20.81
N PRO A 532 18.55 19.73 21.23
CA PRO A 532 19.01 20.24 22.52
C PRO A 532 18.60 19.34 23.68
N GLU A 533 19.46 19.25 24.70
CA GLU A 533 19.14 18.56 25.94
C GLU A 533 17.91 19.21 26.61
N GLY A 534 16.96 18.40 27.08
CA GLY A 534 15.68 18.87 27.61
C GLY A 534 14.65 19.31 26.56
N SER A 535 14.93 19.17 25.26
CA SER A 535 13.91 19.36 24.23
C SER A 535 12.92 18.19 24.21
N ARG A 536 11.65 18.46 23.82
CA ARG A 536 10.62 17.42 23.69
C ARG A 536 11.01 16.33 22.69
N GLN A 537 11.69 16.69 21.61
CA GLN A 537 12.21 15.75 20.63
C GLN A 537 13.22 14.79 21.27
N ARG A 538 14.12 15.32 22.11
CA ARG A 538 15.09 14.52 22.84
C ARG A 538 14.41 13.60 23.87
N GLU A 539 13.46 14.12 24.63
CA GLU A 539 12.67 13.33 25.58
C GLU A 539 11.89 12.21 24.89
N TRP A 540 11.30 12.47 23.73
CA TRP A 540 10.57 11.46 22.95
C TRP A 540 11.50 10.40 22.38
N PHE A 541 12.65 10.78 21.87
CA PHE A 541 13.66 9.83 21.40
C PHE A 541 14.11 8.92 22.54
N ASP A 542 14.52 9.49 23.67
CA ASP A 542 15.00 8.73 24.82
C ASP A 542 13.90 7.84 25.44
N GLY A 543 12.62 8.21 25.30
CA GLY A 543 11.48 7.49 25.84
C GLY A 543 10.84 6.42 24.93
N TYR A 544 10.93 6.57 23.61
CA TYR A 544 10.17 5.75 22.65
C TYR A 544 10.99 5.18 21.50
N ALA A 545 12.18 5.70 21.22
CA ALA A 545 13.00 5.15 20.15
C ALA A 545 13.50 3.75 20.52
N TYR A 546 13.69 2.89 19.52
CA TYR A 546 14.30 1.59 19.71
C TYR A 546 15.53 1.39 18.81
N PRO A 547 16.57 0.70 19.31
CA PRO A 547 17.82 0.57 18.59
C PRO A 547 17.77 -0.52 17.52
N LEU A 548 18.31 -0.23 16.33
CA LEU A 548 18.68 -1.24 15.32
C LEU A 548 20.11 -1.75 15.54
N ASN A 549 20.97 -0.90 16.09
CA ASN A 549 22.32 -1.23 16.57
C ASN A 549 22.75 -0.22 17.65
N ASP A 550 24.03 -0.22 18.04
CA ASP A 550 24.56 0.68 19.08
C ASP A 550 24.48 2.19 18.72
N ASP A 551 24.33 2.56 17.44
CA ASP A 551 24.32 3.96 16.96
C ASP A 551 23.01 4.39 16.28
N VAL A 552 22.32 3.49 15.55
CA VAL A 552 21.14 3.80 14.72
C VAL A 552 19.86 3.32 15.39
N TRP A 553 18.87 4.21 15.43
CA TRP A 553 17.60 4.02 16.12
C TRP A 553 16.42 4.32 15.21
N VAL A 554 15.32 3.59 15.41
CA VAL A 554 14.02 3.93 14.84
C VAL A 554 13.32 4.89 15.80
N THR A 555 12.74 5.97 15.26
CA THR A 555 11.96 6.96 16.00
C THR A 555 10.68 7.33 15.23
N TRP A 556 9.89 8.25 15.79
CA TRP A 556 8.60 8.67 15.25
C TRP A 556 8.68 9.37 13.90
N SER A 557 7.67 9.13 13.07
CA SER A 557 7.35 9.94 11.89
C SER A 557 6.93 11.35 12.30
N ASP A 558 7.19 12.33 11.44
CA ASP A 558 6.61 13.67 11.58
C ASP A 558 5.10 13.68 11.28
N ASP A 559 4.56 12.63 10.64
CA ASP A 559 3.12 12.42 10.44
C ASP A 559 2.53 11.59 11.60
N PRO A 560 1.64 12.18 12.43
CA PRO A 560 0.97 11.47 13.52
C PRO A 560 0.09 10.28 13.08
N ASN A 561 -0.30 10.21 11.81
CA ASN A 561 -1.07 9.08 11.29
C ASN A 561 -0.25 7.78 11.24
N ASP A 562 1.08 7.90 11.16
CA ASP A 562 2.02 6.77 11.20
C ASP A 562 2.27 6.27 12.63
N TRP A 563 1.77 6.98 13.65
CA TRP A 563 2.10 6.67 15.03
C TRP A 563 1.37 5.42 15.53
N LEU A 564 2.15 4.37 15.81
CA LEU A 564 1.68 3.07 16.29
C LEU A 564 2.38 2.67 17.62
N PRO A 565 2.07 3.34 18.74
CA PRO A 565 2.71 3.08 20.04
C PRO A 565 2.32 1.73 20.63
N LEU A 566 3.33 0.90 20.90
CA LEU A 566 3.17 -0.36 21.62
C LEU A 566 3.58 -0.17 23.08
N ASN A 567 2.63 -0.39 23.99
CA ASN A 567 2.88 -0.29 25.42
C ASN A 567 3.43 -1.59 26.00
N HIS A 568 4.17 -1.45 27.09
CA HIS A 568 4.74 -2.59 27.79
C HIS A 568 3.69 -3.48 28.49
N SER A 569 3.82 -4.80 28.36
CA SER A 569 3.28 -5.80 29.29
C SER A 569 4.31 -6.88 29.57
N CYS A 570 4.39 -7.36 30.82
CA CYS A 570 5.24 -8.51 31.17
C CYS A 570 4.68 -9.85 30.65
N ASP A 571 3.39 -9.91 30.30
CA ASP A 571 2.80 -11.02 29.53
C ASP A 571 2.10 -10.40 28.30
N PRO A 572 2.84 -10.09 27.23
CA PRO A 572 2.30 -9.37 26.09
C PRO A 572 1.43 -10.27 25.23
N ASN A 573 0.48 -9.64 24.53
CA ASN A 573 -0.35 -10.31 23.52
C ASN A 573 0.25 -10.24 22.10
N THR A 574 1.33 -9.48 21.91
CA THR A 574 2.13 -9.51 20.69
C THR A 574 3.59 -9.86 20.94
N TRP A 575 4.27 -10.25 19.87
CA TRP A 575 5.71 -10.49 19.81
C TRP A 575 6.27 -10.10 18.44
N LEU A 576 7.59 -10.07 18.30
CA LEU A 576 8.24 -9.68 17.04
C LEU A 576 8.42 -10.87 16.10
N VAL A 577 8.16 -10.66 14.82
CA VAL A 577 8.57 -11.54 13.72
C VAL A 577 9.20 -10.65 12.66
N GLY A 578 10.53 -10.69 12.56
CA GLY A 578 11.26 -9.64 11.83
C GLY A 578 11.01 -8.27 12.47
N LEU A 579 10.57 -7.30 11.68
CA LEU A 579 10.15 -5.97 12.13
C LEU A 579 8.65 -5.91 12.52
N ASP A 580 7.86 -6.91 12.12
CA ASP A 580 6.41 -6.93 12.36
C ASP A 580 6.06 -7.28 13.80
N ALA A 581 4.95 -6.70 14.29
CA ALA A 581 4.32 -7.14 15.52
C ALA A 581 3.20 -8.13 15.18
N VAL A 582 3.32 -9.36 15.68
CA VAL A 582 2.40 -10.48 15.42
C VAL A 582 1.67 -10.86 16.70
N ALA A 583 0.41 -11.25 16.59
CA ALA A 583 -0.38 -11.72 17.72
C ALA A 583 0.19 -13.04 18.28
N ARG A 584 0.59 -13.04 19.56
CA ARG A 584 1.09 -14.23 20.26
C ARG A 584 -0.04 -15.17 20.69
N ARG A 585 -1.25 -14.63 20.83
CA ARG A 585 -2.49 -15.34 21.15
C ARG A 585 -3.68 -14.62 20.51
N ASP A 586 -4.86 -15.21 20.59
CA ASP A 586 -6.10 -14.52 20.23
C ASP A 586 -6.26 -13.23 21.07
N ILE A 587 -6.64 -12.14 20.40
CA ILE A 587 -6.84 -10.81 20.97
C ILE A 587 -8.29 -10.39 20.75
N ALA A 588 -8.98 -10.02 21.83
CA ALA A 588 -10.38 -9.62 21.77
C ALA A 588 -10.55 -8.17 21.27
N PRO A 589 -11.67 -7.81 20.61
CA PRO A 589 -12.00 -6.42 20.35
C PRO A 589 -11.97 -5.59 21.63
N GLY A 590 -11.35 -4.42 21.56
CA GLY A 590 -11.19 -3.54 22.69
C GLY A 590 -10.01 -3.91 23.60
N GLU A 591 -9.28 -4.99 23.39
CA GLU A 591 -8.08 -5.31 24.18
C GLU A 591 -6.91 -4.40 23.79
N GLN A 592 -6.06 -4.03 24.76
CA GLN A 592 -4.85 -3.26 24.51
C GLN A 592 -3.78 -4.12 23.84
N ILE A 593 -3.15 -3.61 22.78
CA ILE A 593 -1.99 -4.25 22.17
C ILE A 593 -0.76 -3.92 22.99
N THR A 594 -0.02 -4.96 23.38
CA THR A 594 1.13 -4.83 24.28
C THR A 594 2.27 -5.73 23.84
N ILE A 595 3.50 -5.28 24.09
CA ILE A 595 4.76 -5.96 23.77
C ILE A 595 5.67 -5.94 24.99
N ASP A 596 6.61 -6.88 25.11
CA ASP A 596 7.62 -6.82 26.18
C ASP A 596 8.85 -6.05 25.69
N TYR A 597 9.24 -4.99 26.43
CA TYR A 597 10.37 -4.14 26.05
C TYR A 597 11.71 -4.89 26.12
N ALA A 598 11.80 -5.99 26.87
CA ALA A 598 12.96 -6.87 26.86
C ALA A 598 13.23 -7.53 25.48
N THR A 599 12.27 -7.46 24.55
CA THR A 599 12.40 -8.04 23.20
C THR A 599 13.05 -7.09 22.19
N PHE A 600 13.17 -5.78 22.47
CA PHE A 600 13.79 -4.82 21.53
C PHE A 600 14.56 -3.67 22.18
N CYS A 601 14.34 -3.36 23.46
CA CYS A 601 15.12 -2.40 24.21
C CYS A 601 16.40 -3.03 24.80
N THR A 602 17.38 -2.19 25.12
CA THR A 602 18.72 -2.58 25.61
C THR A 602 19.14 -1.71 26.80
N GLU A 603 20.42 -1.74 27.19
CA GLU A 603 21.02 -0.97 28.30
C GLU A 603 20.76 0.55 28.24
N HIS A 604 20.36 1.06 27.08
CA HIS A 604 20.03 2.46 26.85
C HIS A 604 18.63 2.87 27.32
N MET A 605 17.72 1.92 27.58
CA MET A 605 16.38 2.22 28.09
C MET A 605 16.42 2.49 29.60
N ALA A 606 15.85 3.62 30.02
CA ALA A 606 15.66 3.93 31.43
C ALA A 606 14.72 2.92 32.10
N ALA A 607 15.08 2.47 33.31
CA ALA A 607 14.24 1.57 34.10
C ALA A 607 13.00 2.28 34.64
N PHE A 608 11.89 1.55 34.78
CA PHE A 608 10.62 2.08 35.30
C PHE A 608 9.85 1.04 36.12
N ASP A 609 8.97 1.52 37.02
CA ASP A 609 8.07 0.67 37.78
C ASP A 609 6.85 0.28 36.94
N CYS A 610 6.57 -1.01 36.88
CA CYS A 610 5.59 -1.61 35.99
C CYS A 610 4.24 -1.84 36.69
N CYS A 611 3.19 -1.31 36.07
CA CYS A 611 1.80 -1.51 36.49
C CYS A 611 0.96 -2.14 35.37
N CYS A 612 1.51 -3.08 34.59
CA CYS A 612 0.85 -3.64 33.41
C CYS A 612 -0.41 -4.48 33.72
N GLY A 613 -0.61 -4.88 34.98
CA GLY A 613 -1.77 -5.65 35.41
C GLY A 613 -1.73 -7.14 35.07
N SER A 614 -0.65 -7.62 34.43
CA SER A 614 -0.41 -9.05 34.24
C SER A 614 -0.19 -9.76 35.58
N ALA A 615 -0.69 -11.00 35.71
CA ALA A 615 -0.38 -11.87 36.84
C ALA A 615 1.13 -12.20 36.95
N ALA A 616 1.86 -12.09 35.83
CA ALA A 616 3.31 -12.25 35.76
C ALA A 616 4.06 -10.91 35.74
N CYS A 617 3.47 -9.85 36.31
CA CYS A 617 4.12 -8.54 36.37
C CYS A 617 5.45 -8.62 37.15
N ARG A 618 6.53 -8.12 36.53
CA ARG A 618 7.87 -8.07 37.14
C ARG A 618 8.03 -6.97 38.20
N GLY A 619 7.08 -6.05 38.30
CA GLY A 619 7.13 -4.89 39.19
C GLY A 619 8.12 -3.80 38.74
N ARG A 620 9.29 -4.16 38.22
CA ARG A 620 10.27 -3.23 37.64
C ARG A 620 10.79 -3.78 36.31
N VAL A 621 10.88 -2.90 35.31
CA VAL A 621 11.38 -3.22 33.96
C VAL A 621 12.63 -2.40 33.71
N GLY A 622 13.69 -3.04 33.22
CA GLY A 622 15.01 -2.43 33.06
C GLY A 622 15.68 -2.74 31.72
N GLY A 623 16.64 -1.90 31.32
CA GLY A 623 17.34 -2.03 30.04
C GLY A 623 18.15 -3.32 29.89
N LEU A 624 18.53 -3.98 30.98
CA LEU A 624 19.27 -5.26 30.95
C LEU A 624 18.39 -6.51 30.91
N ASP A 625 17.06 -6.35 30.97
CA ASP A 625 16.12 -7.49 30.99
C ASP A 625 16.27 -8.39 29.76
N HIS A 626 16.68 -7.81 28.63
CA HIS A 626 16.93 -8.52 27.36
C HIS A 626 18.01 -9.62 27.46
N LEU A 627 18.88 -9.60 28.49
CA LEU A 627 19.90 -10.64 28.74
C LEU A 627 19.44 -11.74 29.69
N ALA A 628 18.28 -11.60 30.31
CA ALA A 628 17.80 -12.59 31.26
C ALA A 628 17.48 -13.94 30.57
N ASP A 629 17.66 -15.04 31.29
CA ASP A 629 17.45 -16.39 30.74
C ASP A 629 16.00 -16.62 30.30
N TRP A 630 15.04 -16.08 31.06
CA TRP A 630 13.61 -16.23 30.79
C TRP A 630 13.20 -15.63 29.43
N VAL A 631 13.89 -14.60 28.92
CA VAL A 631 13.58 -14.03 27.58
C VAL A 631 13.77 -15.07 26.49
N GLY A 632 14.82 -15.89 26.57
CA GLY A 632 15.07 -16.97 25.63
C GLY A 632 14.06 -18.11 25.76
N ASN A 633 13.60 -18.38 26.99
CA ASN A 633 12.62 -19.42 27.27
C ASN A 633 11.20 -19.02 26.87
N VAL A 634 10.84 -17.73 26.95
CA VAL A 634 9.49 -17.24 26.67
C VAL A 634 9.33 -16.79 25.22
N TYR A 635 10.33 -16.08 24.67
CA TYR A 635 10.22 -15.49 23.34
C TYR A 635 11.03 -16.23 22.28
N GLY A 636 12.03 -17.03 22.66
CA GLY A 636 12.87 -17.76 21.71
C GLY A 636 13.50 -16.82 20.67
N HIS A 637 13.05 -16.93 19.42
CA HIS A 637 13.49 -16.09 18.30
C HIS A 637 12.67 -14.81 18.08
N HIS A 638 11.59 -14.61 18.85
CA HIS A 638 10.67 -13.47 18.72
C HIS A 638 11.19 -12.21 19.45
N VAL A 639 12.42 -11.83 19.15
CA VAL A 639 13.11 -10.62 19.63
C VAL A 639 13.69 -9.87 18.44
N SER A 640 14.00 -8.58 18.60
CA SER A 640 14.63 -7.79 17.54
C SER A 640 15.99 -8.39 17.14
N GLY A 641 16.40 -8.17 15.89
CA GLY A 641 17.69 -8.66 15.39
C GLY A 641 18.88 -8.20 16.25
N TYR A 642 18.77 -6.99 16.81
CA TYR A 642 19.78 -6.42 17.70
C TYR A 642 19.81 -7.11 19.07
N VAL A 643 18.65 -7.33 19.71
CA VAL A 643 18.57 -8.10 20.97
C VAL A 643 19.06 -9.52 20.77
N ALA A 644 18.69 -10.18 19.66
CA ALA A 644 19.19 -11.51 19.32
C ALA A 644 20.73 -11.53 19.23
N ALA A 645 21.34 -10.50 18.63
CA ALA A 645 22.79 -10.38 18.52
C ALA A 645 23.47 -10.18 19.89
N LYS A 646 22.97 -9.26 20.73
CA LYS A 646 23.48 -9.02 22.09
C LYS A 646 23.38 -10.27 22.96
N ARG A 647 22.25 -10.99 22.90
CA ARG A 647 22.07 -12.26 23.62
C ARG A 647 23.06 -13.34 23.16
N ARG A 648 23.31 -13.48 21.85
CA ARG A 648 24.34 -14.39 21.32
C ARG A 648 25.73 -14.02 21.82
N ALA A 649 26.09 -12.75 21.81
CA ALA A 649 27.37 -12.27 22.32
C ALA A 649 27.55 -12.54 23.82
N ALA A 650 26.46 -12.51 24.60
CA ALA A 650 26.45 -12.85 26.01
C ALA A 650 26.35 -14.37 26.32
N GLY A 651 26.39 -15.24 25.31
CA GLY A 651 26.27 -16.70 25.49
C GLY A 651 24.86 -17.17 25.86
N LYS A 652 23.83 -16.33 25.68
CA LYS A 652 22.42 -16.59 26.04
C LYS A 652 21.63 -17.05 24.81
N GLN A 653 21.89 -18.27 24.32
CA GLN A 653 21.15 -18.83 23.18
C GLN A 653 19.77 -19.38 23.58
N PRO A 654 18.77 -19.32 22.67
CA PRO A 654 17.47 -19.95 22.91
C PRO A 654 17.63 -21.47 22.97
N GLN A 655 16.95 -22.12 23.92
CA GLN A 655 16.90 -23.59 23.97
C GLN A 655 16.07 -24.12 22.78
N ALA A 656 16.55 -25.16 22.12
CA ALA A 656 15.85 -25.80 21.01
C ALA A 656 14.46 -26.31 21.49
N GLY A 657 13.37 -25.76 20.92
CA GLY A 657 12.00 -26.18 21.22
C GLY A 657 11.19 -25.31 22.19
N ALA A 658 11.70 -24.14 22.63
CA ALA A 658 11.05 -23.31 23.66
C ALA A 658 9.83 -22.47 23.21
N ALA A 659 9.28 -22.65 22.00
CA ALA A 659 8.05 -21.99 21.59
C ALA A 659 6.81 -22.76 22.12
N ALA A 660 6.66 -22.84 23.44
CA ALA A 660 5.42 -23.32 24.04
C ALA A 660 4.52 -22.12 24.36
N ALA A 661 3.28 -22.17 23.89
CA ALA A 661 2.19 -21.34 24.39
C ALA A 661 1.94 -21.65 25.88
N GLY A 662 2.79 -21.11 26.76
CA GLY A 662 2.71 -21.27 28.20
C GLY A 662 2.67 -19.90 28.85
N HIS A 663 1.64 -19.64 29.65
CA HIS A 663 1.63 -18.53 30.60
C HIS A 663 2.92 -18.57 31.43
N ILE A 664 3.47 -17.38 31.72
CA ILE A 664 4.61 -17.23 32.61
C ILE A 664 4.16 -17.70 34.00
N GLY A 665 4.55 -18.93 34.37
CA GLY A 665 4.35 -19.46 35.71
C GLY A 665 5.16 -18.65 36.71
N ALA A 666 4.52 -18.23 37.81
CA ALA A 666 5.16 -17.49 38.90
C ALA A 666 6.34 -18.28 39.48
N ALA A 667 7.57 -17.91 39.11
CA ALA A 667 8.76 -18.36 39.80
C ALA A 667 8.91 -17.54 41.09
N SER A 668 8.40 -18.09 42.18
CA SER A 668 8.73 -17.67 43.53
C SER A 668 10.20 -18.04 43.81
N GLY A 669 11.02 -17.05 44.19
CA GLY A 669 12.42 -17.32 44.49
C GLY A 669 13.32 -16.09 44.63
N VAL A 670 12.87 -15.02 45.33
CA VAL A 670 13.80 -14.02 45.85
C VAL A 670 14.26 -14.51 47.22
N ALA A 671 15.38 -15.23 47.24
CA ALA A 671 16.12 -15.46 48.47
C ALA A 671 16.93 -14.19 48.78
N ALA A 672 16.49 -13.46 49.81
CA ALA A 672 17.27 -12.41 50.43
C ALA A 672 18.56 -13.02 51.01
N ALA A 673 19.72 -12.61 50.50
CA ALA A 673 21.00 -12.86 51.14
C ALA A 673 21.48 -11.55 51.80
N ASN A 674 21.17 -11.42 53.09
CA ASN A 674 21.95 -10.59 54.00
C ASN A 674 23.34 -11.20 54.12
N GLY A 675 24.38 -10.39 53.87
CA GLY A 675 25.77 -10.77 54.09
C GLY A 675 26.59 -9.55 54.51
N THR A 676 26.63 -9.31 55.82
CA THR A 676 27.64 -8.50 56.51
C THR A 676 29.01 -9.18 56.43
N GLN A 677 30.05 -8.40 56.11
CA GLN A 677 31.50 -8.51 56.40
C GLN A 677 32.21 -7.70 55.31
N HIS A 678 33.03 -6.67 55.54
CA HIS A 678 33.85 -6.24 56.67
C HIS A 678 33.92 -4.70 56.71
#